data_AF-W0BD08-F1
#
_entry.id   AF-W0BD08-F1
#
_cell.length_a   1.000
_cell.length_b   1.000
_cell.length_c   1.000
_cell.angle_alpha   90.00
_cell.angle_beta   90.00
_cell.angle_gamma   90.00
#
_symmetry.space_group_name_H-M   'P 1'
#
loop_
_entity.id
_entity.type
_entity.pdbx_description
1 polymer ?
#
loop_
_entity_poly.entity_id
_entity_poly.type
_entity_poly.pdbx_seq_one_letter_code
_entity_poly.pdbx_strand_id
1 'polypeptide(L)'
;MLNKLDTLSNPQHSQDIEDINLKIAQINALIDNYNRADIHKKPELLIEIQQAHRLLDVSIRIMTFIEAGDDSEVEYINKLHQTFIDAMKNEFRALGAPSFQDAAINAWEIEHIKSDAPIPSPTHFAKMTRPGFWARLSGASTSTAATTVIRLLGDINQSSIKENTKENYQKLTEIKRSIRDLLANEQISASDEEHLRQIITTINGRIFDILENNPVLKREIIPPHPLIANQLAAAGHDILLELTEYLAKTGEFDAEEFHRKFDDKFPGLEAYTIRYLGGGNSQNYLLEDPISQETYVLKITPTLGNNRQTSERLRHTEVGHNMARVYASREQLRSDDMYRVFSLELTEFCAQGDVLAYGIKMDTPEKKIASAWSIYDQMADILLHFGANNALFPDMKPTNFLITEDGKLMIADTKSFIDTTAGVFDRDGEQFNRERMQSQYYMYTPGFTPPELEEGESISKVDKHHAYLLGFSLYLYLTDQDISAIPNPPNPDFFSFNHPIFQTPKGQQYQQLLTGLLNQDPEERFSLREAKQRLDVIQHGIKVEQSPFKSKTEAYFYAIHHLMGLQQKYSSPLLAKAIDDLKILLENHEQNPKIAAKLLTFVAESLSERLEPQEMEDLQNIAHAISSSAYHQTLQEKHENPLARRFESQMQIELLQHPTTAMMTSVGKVSQGLLNVFAQMEEQGMQEELDAFAASLTSGKNQTGFGSQPEEIDYRRVKEILTANDPKDLNQILFIQFLFAQKYMRTLPESIQAPNKGMPTGTLRQIIVEYNDGEFKDNPAAFFDEMDVDKLRLISDVKIYGSALYTAESGRGRKGSLPEVQSSQMGVMLAGQSEEGLPVDPSSWTPDAKYQEANLDSIYVRDLIENDAVYAAGPSGMTSLFLNMMEMYGNLPDVHEKQHYFAAVSAYMVSGGLHSLHEVLGPAQYALDLIPGYAVTPPQKEAIAPPPNFHQFYQQQMDIDPEFRERYQQGWDKLMAAYAREQPLHVHRPIAAIDPTSVVQQVAAKEAMAIRDTKLTSAKAADRLVDILNKAATEYSEHITQTSPIRNRIGIIHTHGEAGIERAINLVEQARTESTLGGVMQQIHLNFSESKAKSYSFISFLFNELKKTQNSSHLLIKIMRQTTSCI
;
A
#
# COMPACT_ATOMS: atom_id res chain seq x y z
N MET A 1 -5.79 39.13 33.87
CA MET A 1 -5.62 37.67 33.72
C MET A 1 -4.41 37.20 34.53
N LEU A 2 -3.20 37.66 34.20
CA LEU A 2 -1.94 37.28 34.86
C LEU A 2 -1.92 37.42 36.40
N ASN A 3 -2.32 38.58 36.95
CA ASN A 3 -2.23 38.84 38.41
C ASN A 3 -3.12 37.95 39.32
N LYS A 4 -3.99 37.10 38.77
CA LYS A 4 -4.82 36.15 39.54
C LYS A 4 -4.54 34.67 39.23
N LEU A 5 -3.85 34.37 38.13
CA LEU A 5 -3.39 33.00 37.84
C LEU A 5 -2.20 32.61 38.74
N ASP A 6 -1.39 33.59 39.19
CA ASP A 6 -0.27 33.39 40.13
C ASP A 6 -0.70 32.84 41.51
N THR A 7 -1.98 32.96 41.90
CA THR A 7 -2.47 32.50 43.21
C THR A 7 -2.90 31.03 43.24
N LEU A 8 -2.91 30.33 42.10
CA LEU A 8 -3.26 28.91 41.99
C LEU A 8 -1.99 28.04 42.03
N SER A 9 -1.34 28.01 43.19
CA SER A 9 -0.09 27.26 43.38
C SER A 9 -0.38 25.84 43.92
N ASN A 10 -0.88 24.96 43.05
CA ASN A 10 -0.87 23.51 43.30
C ASN A 10 0.33 22.88 42.56
N PRO A 11 1.31 22.26 43.26
CA PRO A 11 2.53 21.73 42.63
C PRO A 11 2.28 20.64 41.57
N GLN A 12 1.07 20.08 41.50
CA GLN A 12 0.72 19.00 40.58
C GLN A 12 0.45 19.46 39.13
N HIS A 13 0.19 20.77 38.92
CA HIS A 13 -0.23 21.31 37.61
C HIS A 13 0.62 22.49 37.11
N SER A 14 1.79 22.74 37.70
CA SER A 14 2.61 23.92 37.40
C SER A 14 2.95 24.09 35.92
N GLN A 15 3.14 22.98 35.20
CA GLN A 15 3.47 23.00 33.77
C GLN A 15 2.31 23.47 32.88
N ASP A 16 1.07 23.03 33.16
CA ASP A 16 -0.12 23.40 32.38
C ASP A 16 -0.44 24.90 32.53
N ILE A 17 -0.22 25.45 33.73
CA ILE A 17 -0.40 26.87 34.03
C ILE A 17 0.67 27.71 33.33
N GLU A 18 1.92 27.25 33.31
CA GLU A 18 3.00 27.90 32.57
C GLU A 18 2.72 27.92 31.07
N ASP A 19 2.22 26.83 30.50
CA ASP A 19 1.88 26.74 29.07
C ASP A 19 0.71 27.67 28.69
N ILE A 20 -0.31 27.79 29.55
CA ILE A 20 -1.41 28.76 29.37
C ILE A 20 -0.90 30.20 29.44
N ASN A 21 -0.06 30.52 30.43
CA ASN A 21 0.50 31.85 30.59
C ASN A 21 1.38 32.24 29.40
N LEU A 22 2.15 31.29 28.85
CA LEU A 22 2.95 31.48 27.66
C LEU A 22 2.07 31.78 26.43
N LYS A 23 0.99 31.02 26.23
CA LYS A 23 0.02 31.27 25.14
C LYS A 23 -0.69 32.61 25.27
N ILE A 24 -1.09 33.01 26.48
CA ILE A 24 -1.67 34.34 26.73
C ILE A 24 -0.66 35.44 26.40
N ALA A 25 0.61 35.27 26.78
CA ALA A 25 1.66 36.23 26.44
C ALA A 25 1.86 36.35 24.92
N GLN A 26 1.82 35.23 24.19
CA GLN A 26 1.87 35.20 22.73
C GLN A 26 0.68 35.93 22.09
N ILE A 27 -0.55 35.65 22.54
CA ILE A 27 -1.75 36.35 22.03
C ILE A 27 -1.68 37.85 22.31
N ASN A 28 -1.23 38.26 23.50
CA ASN A 28 -1.06 39.68 23.81
C ASN A 28 -0.02 40.35 22.91
N ALA A 29 1.08 39.67 22.59
CA ALA A 29 2.06 40.18 21.64
C ALA A 29 1.48 40.34 20.23
N LEU A 30 0.66 39.39 19.77
CA LEU A 30 -0.05 39.48 18.49
C LEU A 30 -1.07 40.63 18.48
N ILE A 31 -1.80 40.84 19.58
CA ILE A 31 -2.74 41.95 19.74
C ILE A 31 -2.00 43.29 19.74
N ASP A 32 -0.86 43.40 20.43
CA ASP A 32 -0.03 44.60 20.41
C ASP A 32 0.49 44.90 19.00
N ASN A 33 0.90 43.87 18.26
CA ASN A 33 1.27 43.99 16.86
C ASN A 33 0.09 44.43 16.01
N TYR A 34 -1.11 43.85 16.19
CA TYR A 34 -2.35 44.23 15.50
C TYR A 34 -2.72 45.69 15.73
N ASN A 35 -2.60 46.15 16.98
CA ASN A 35 -2.93 47.52 17.35
C ASN A 35 -1.95 48.56 16.76
N ARG A 36 -0.69 48.18 16.55
CA ARG A 36 0.36 49.04 15.96
C ARG A 36 0.49 48.88 14.45
N ALA A 37 -0.10 47.84 13.87
CA ALA A 37 -0.03 47.53 12.46
C ALA A 37 -0.85 48.50 11.61
N ASP A 38 -0.34 48.77 10.40
CA ASP A 38 -1.07 49.41 9.32
C ASP A 38 -2.30 48.56 8.94
N ILE A 39 -3.36 49.18 8.43
CA ILE A 39 -4.60 48.52 8.01
C ILE A 39 -4.35 47.34 7.05
N HIS A 40 -3.29 47.40 6.25
CA HIS A 40 -2.92 46.31 5.34
C HIS A 40 -2.37 45.06 6.02
N LYS A 41 -1.79 45.17 7.23
CA LYS A 41 -1.25 44.03 8.01
C LYS A 41 -2.24 43.48 9.03
N LYS A 42 -3.33 44.21 9.30
CA LYS A 42 -4.37 43.82 10.27
C LYS A 42 -5.09 42.50 9.92
N PRO A 43 -5.53 42.25 8.67
CA PRO A 43 -6.16 40.98 8.29
C PRO A 43 -5.34 39.75 8.70
N GLU A 44 -4.05 39.79 8.44
CA GLU A 44 -3.14 38.67 8.68
C GLU A 44 -2.91 38.44 10.17
N LEU A 45 -2.68 39.51 10.94
CA LEU A 45 -2.51 39.45 12.39
C LEU A 45 -3.80 39.01 13.09
N LEU A 46 -4.98 39.37 12.56
CA LEU A 46 -6.26 38.94 13.13
C LEU A 46 -6.49 37.43 12.96
N ILE A 47 -6.08 36.86 11.83
CA ILE A 47 -6.11 35.41 11.59
C ILE A 47 -5.17 34.68 12.57
N GLU A 48 -4.00 35.23 12.85
CA GLU A 48 -3.06 34.66 13.82
C GLU A 48 -3.56 34.75 15.25
N ILE A 49 -4.18 35.87 15.62
CA ILE A 49 -4.86 36.02 16.91
C ILE A 49 -5.96 34.96 17.05
N GLN A 50 -6.75 34.74 15.99
CA GLN A 50 -7.79 33.72 15.97
C GLN A 50 -7.20 32.31 16.15
N GLN A 51 -6.11 31.98 15.44
CA GLN A 51 -5.46 30.66 15.53
C GLN A 51 -4.86 30.42 16.92
N ALA A 52 -4.11 31.39 17.45
CA ALA A 52 -3.52 31.31 18.78
C ALA A 52 -4.60 31.22 19.87
N HIS A 53 -5.72 31.93 19.69
CA HIS A 53 -6.87 31.84 20.59
C HIS A 53 -7.50 30.45 20.63
N ARG A 54 -7.63 29.74 19.51
CA ARG A 54 -8.14 28.35 19.50
C ARG A 54 -7.31 27.43 20.37
N LEU A 55 -5.99 27.54 20.27
CA LEU A 55 -5.06 26.73 21.07
C LEU A 55 -5.14 27.09 22.55
N LEU A 56 -5.49 28.34 22.88
CA LEU A 56 -5.75 28.78 24.24
C LEU A 56 -7.14 28.38 24.74
N ASP A 57 -8.17 28.36 23.89
CA ASP A 57 -9.54 27.93 24.23
C ASP A 57 -9.55 26.50 24.75
N VAL A 58 -8.82 25.60 24.06
CA VAL A 58 -8.63 24.21 24.51
C VAL A 58 -7.98 24.17 25.89
N SER A 59 -6.93 24.96 26.14
CA SER A 59 -6.20 24.95 27.41
C SER A 59 -6.98 25.63 28.57
N ILE A 60 -7.71 26.72 28.32
CA ILE A 60 -8.55 27.40 29.33
C ILE A 60 -9.72 26.50 29.76
N ARG A 61 -10.29 25.73 28.82
CA ARG A 61 -11.36 24.77 29.11
C ARG A 61 -10.87 23.58 29.94
N ILE A 62 -9.61 23.20 29.81
CA ILE A 62 -8.97 22.19 30.65
C ILE A 62 -8.67 22.77 32.05
N MET A 63 -8.26 24.03 32.17
CA MET A 63 -7.94 24.63 33.46
C MET A 63 -9.18 24.93 34.32
N THR A 64 -10.26 25.41 33.70
CA THR A 64 -11.59 25.53 34.34
C THR A 64 -12.17 24.17 34.78
N PHE A 65 -11.65 23.08 34.23
CA PHE A 65 -11.96 21.68 34.59
C PHE A 65 -11.20 21.19 35.83
N ILE A 66 -9.98 21.68 36.07
CA ILE A 66 -9.05 21.13 37.06
C ILE A 66 -9.16 21.84 38.43
N GLU A 67 -9.50 23.13 38.49
CA GLU A 67 -9.46 23.92 39.73
C GLU A 67 -10.78 24.57 40.17
N ALA A 68 -11.94 24.07 39.73
CA ALA A 68 -13.24 24.62 40.15
C ALA A 68 -13.63 24.22 41.59
N GLY A 69 -13.12 24.97 42.56
CA GLY A 69 -13.63 25.02 43.94
C GLY A 69 -14.68 26.11 44.17
N ASP A 70 -14.86 27.06 43.24
CA ASP A 70 -15.79 28.19 43.34
C ASP A 70 -16.40 28.55 41.97
N ASP A 71 -17.72 28.39 41.83
CA ASP A 71 -18.49 28.62 40.60
C ASP A 71 -18.36 30.06 40.05
N SER A 72 -18.05 31.03 40.92
CA SER A 72 -17.97 32.44 40.54
C SER A 72 -16.74 32.80 39.71
N GLU A 73 -15.65 32.04 39.81
CA GLU A 73 -14.41 32.27 39.05
C GLU A 73 -14.48 31.67 37.64
N VAL A 74 -15.15 30.51 37.50
CA VAL A 74 -15.45 29.87 36.21
C VAL A 74 -16.40 30.72 35.38
N GLU A 75 -17.46 31.27 35.99
CA GLU A 75 -18.38 32.19 35.31
C GLU A 75 -17.65 33.45 34.81
N TYR A 76 -16.72 34.00 35.60
CA TYR A 76 -15.92 35.15 35.22
C TYR A 76 -14.96 34.85 34.04
N ILE A 77 -14.25 33.71 34.06
CA ILE A 77 -13.35 33.29 32.98
C ILE A 77 -14.13 33.08 31.67
N ASN A 78 -15.29 32.40 31.74
CA ASN A 78 -16.16 32.18 30.60
C ASN A 78 -16.68 33.50 30.01
N LYS A 79 -17.06 34.46 30.87
CA LYS A 79 -17.52 35.78 30.43
C LYS A 79 -16.41 36.59 29.75
N LEU A 80 -15.19 36.54 30.29
CA LEU A 80 -14.02 37.20 29.69
C LEU A 80 -13.67 36.57 28.33
N HIS A 81 -13.72 35.24 28.24
CA HIS A 81 -13.47 34.50 27.01
C HIS A 81 -14.51 34.83 25.92
N GLN A 82 -15.80 34.85 26.27
CA GLN A 82 -16.86 35.26 25.33
C GLN A 82 -16.70 36.70 24.87
N THR A 83 -16.31 37.61 25.77
CA THR A 83 -16.04 39.01 25.40
C THR A 83 -14.92 39.11 24.36
N PHE A 84 -13.88 38.28 24.49
CA PHE A 84 -12.78 38.23 23.53
C PHE A 84 -13.21 37.66 22.16
N ILE A 85 -14.01 36.58 22.16
CA ILE A 85 -14.59 36.03 20.93
C ILE A 85 -15.45 37.07 20.21
N ASP A 86 -16.31 37.78 20.94
CA ASP A 86 -17.20 38.78 20.36
C ASP A 86 -16.44 39.98 19.80
N ALA A 87 -15.34 40.37 20.44
CA ALA A 87 -14.42 41.37 19.89
C ALA A 87 -13.82 40.90 18.56
N MET A 88 -13.31 39.66 18.48
CA MET A 88 -12.78 39.11 17.23
C MET A 88 -13.85 39.03 16.13
N LYS A 89 -15.06 38.55 16.45
CA LYS A 89 -16.19 38.52 15.50
C LYS A 89 -16.47 39.90 14.90
N ASN A 90 -16.46 40.94 15.74
CA ASN A 90 -16.71 42.30 15.29
C ASN A 90 -15.58 42.83 14.40
N GLU A 91 -14.32 42.53 14.71
CA GLU A 91 -13.17 42.91 13.88
C GLU A 91 -13.20 42.20 12.51
N PHE A 92 -13.47 40.89 12.47
CA PHE A 92 -13.62 40.16 11.20
C PHE A 92 -14.78 40.70 10.36
N ARG A 93 -15.91 41.02 11.00
CA ARG A 93 -17.05 41.66 10.33
C ARG A 93 -16.66 43.04 9.78
N ALA A 94 -15.90 43.83 10.52
CA ALA A 94 -15.43 45.14 10.07
C ALA A 94 -14.47 45.05 8.87
N LEU A 95 -13.72 43.95 8.77
CA LEU A 95 -12.87 43.62 7.62
C LEU A 95 -13.63 42.98 6.44
N GLY A 96 -14.94 42.74 6.58
CA GLY A 96 -15.79 42.22 5.51
C GLY A 96 -15.91 40.69 5.44
N ALA A 97 -15.50 39.95 6.48
CA ALA A 97 -15.72 38.51 6.53
C ALA A 97 -17.22 38.18 6.68
N PRO A 98 -17.78 37.23 5.89
CA PRO A 98 -19.22 36.99 5.84
C PRO A 98 -19.78 36.31 7.10
N SER A 99 -18.95 35.52 7.80
CA SER A 99 -19.27 34.96 9.10
C SER A 99 -17.99 34.65 9.88
N PHE A 100 -18.11 34.38 11.18
CA PHE A 100 -16.99 33.96 12.03
C PHE A 100 -16.78 32.43 12.03
N GLN A 101 -17.26 31.75 10.98
CA GLN A 101 -16.97 30.33 10.76
C GLN A 101 -15.63 30.16 10.07
N ASP A 102 -14.92 29.08 10.37
CA ASP A 102 -13.57 28.83 9.85
C ASP A 102 -13.51 28.70 8.34
N ALA A 103 -14.49 28.00 7.76
CA ALA A 103 -14.60 27.89 6.31
C ALA A 103 -14.81 29.26 5.65
N ALA A 104 -15.60 30.13 6.29
CA ALA A 104 -15.86 31.47 5.81
C ALA A 104 -14.62 32.39 5.93
N ILE A 105 -13.90 32.30 7.05
CA ILE A 105 -12.67 33.07 7.27
C ILE A 105 -11.55 32.59 6.35
N ASN A 106 -11.38 31.28 6.14
CA ASN A 106 -10.37 30.73 5.24
C ASN A 106 -10.69 31.08 3.77
N ALA A 107 -11.95 31.00 3.35
CA ALA A 107 -12.37 31.46 2.02
C ALA A 107 -12.10 32.96 1.84
N TRP A 108 -12.45 33.77 2.84
CA TRP A 108 -12.18 35.20 2.85
C TRP A 108 -10.68 35.50 2.79
N GLU A 109 -9.84 34.78 3.56
CA GLU A 109 -8.37 34.91 3.53
C GLU A 109 -7.81 34.62 2.14
N ILE A 110 -8.20 33.50 1.52
CA ILE A 110 -7.74 33.12 0.17
C ILE A 110 -8.08 34.23 -0.83
N GLU A 111 -9.26 34.83 -0.70
CA GLU A 111 -9.72 35.88 -1.59
C GLU A 111 -9.00 37.23 -1.38
N HIS A 112 -8.72 37.61 -0.12
CA HIS A 112 -8.27 38.96 0.25
C HIS A 112 -6.78 39.06 0.64
N ILE A 113 -6.13 37.95 0.97
CA ILE A 113 -4.72 37.87 1.39
C ILE A 113 -3.95 36.95 0.44
N LYS A 114 -3.77 37.43 -0.80
CA LYS A 114 -3.11 36.67 -1.87
C LYS A 114 -2.11 37.52 -2.66
N SER A 115 -1.20 36.83 -3.34
CA SER A 115 -0.20 37.40 -4.24
C SER A 115 -0.21 36.63 -5.55
N ASP A 116 -0.09 37.35 -6.66
CA ASP A 116 0.04 36.77 -8.01
C ASP A 116 1.48 36.28 -8.31
N ALA A 117 2.40 36.42 -7.34
CA ALA A 117 3.75 35.90 -7.46
C ALA A 117 3.73 34.37 -7.62
N PRO A 118 4.69 33.77 -8.34
CA PRO A 118 4.81 32.32 -8.41
C PRO A 118 5.36 31.74 -7.10
N ILE A 119 4.89 30.54 -6.72
CA ILE A 119 5.46 29.80 -5.58
C ILE A 119 6.96 29.60 -5.80
N PRO A 120 7.83 30.03 -4.88
CA PRO A 120 9.27 29.95 -5.07
C PRO A 120 9.72 28.48 -5.09
N SER A 121 10.71 28.16 -5.93
CA SER A 121 11.35 26.85 -5.87
C SER A 121 12.14 26.68 -4.56
N PRO A 122 12.40 25.43 -4.11
CA PRO A 122 13.18 25.19 -2.88
C PRO A 122 14.53 25.89 -2.91
N THR A 123 15.20 25.86 -4.07
CA THR A 123 16.50 26.52 -4.28
C THR A 123 16.39 28.03 -4.25
N HIS A 124 15.29 28.60 -4.75
CA HIS A 124 15.06 30.04 -4.71
C HIS A 124 14.76 30.52 -3.29
N PHE A 125 13.89 29.80 -2.58
CA PHE A 125 13.57 30.11 -1.18
C PHE A 125 14.78 29.95 -0.27
N ALA A 126 15.60 28.91 -0.46
CA ALA A 126 16.86 28.72 0.26
C ALA A 126 17.87 29.87 0.04
N LYS A 127 17.79 30.59 -1.08
CA LYS A 127 18.60 31.79 -1.32
C LYS A 127 18.03 33.01 -0.59
N MET A 128 16.71 33.14 -0.52
CA MET A 128 16.01 34.23 0.19
C MET A 128 16.25 34.18 1.69
N THR A 129 16.24 32.98 2.28
CA THR A 129 16.40 32.75 3.73
C THR A 129 17.85 32.48 4.16
N ARG A 130 18.82 32.64 3.25
CA ARG A 130 20.23 32.35 3.54
C ARG A 130 20.81 33.42 4.47
N PRO A 131 21.46 33.03 5.59
CA PRO A 131 22.15 34.00 6.43
C PRO A 131 23.23 34.77 5.65
N GLY A 132 23.34 36.08 5.94
CA GLY A 132 24.32 36.97 5.32
C GLY A 132 25.76 36.48 5.47
N PHE A 133 26.66 36.95 4.59
CA PHE A 133 28.06 36.50 4.53
C PHE A 133 28.78 36.55 5.89
N TRP A 134 28.63 37.66 6.63
CA TRP A 134 29.24 37.84 7.95
C TRP A 134 28.63 36.93 9.03
N ALA A 135 27.33 36.67 8.98
CA ALA A 135 26.65 35.76 9.91
C ALA A 135 27.09 34.30 9.72
N ARG A 136 27.37 33.89 8.48
CA ARG A 136 27.90 32.56 8.16
C ARG A 136 29.34 32.37 8.64
N LEU A 137 30.16 33.42 8.58
CA LEU A 137 31.52 33.39 9.13
C LEU A 137 31.53 33.26 10.66
N SER A 138 30.47 33.71 11.35
CA SER A 138 30.25 33.49 12.78
C SER A 138 29.50 32.20 13.11
N GLY A 139 29.26 31.31 12.14
CA GLY A 139 28.66 30.00 12.36
C GLY A 139 27.12 29.94 12.29
N ALA A 140 26.43 31.00 11.85
CA ALA A 140 24.98 30.97 11.70
C ALA A 140 24.55 30.09 10.51
N SER A 141 23.67 29.13 10.78
CA SER A 141 22.99 28.28 9.79
C SER A 141 21.61 28.83 9.42
N THR A 142 21.02 28.31 8.34
CA THR A 142 19.60 28.54 8.02
C THR A 142 18.73 28.10 9.20
N SER A 143 17.66 28.85 9.50
CA SER A 143 16.77 28.53 10.61
C SER A 143 16.06 27.18 10.39
N THR A 144 15.65 26.54 11.48
CA THR A 144 14.88 25.29 11.42
C THR A 144 13.59 25.50 10.64
N ALA A 145 12.84 26.58 10.92
CA ALA A 145 11.66 26.98 10.17
C ALA A 145 11.92 27.11 8.65
N ALA A 146 12.97 27.84 8.24
CA ALA A 146 13.30 27.97 6.82
C ALA A 146 13.71 26.62 6.19
N THR A 147 14.42 25.76 6.92
CA THR A 147 14.80 24.42 6.45
C THR A 147 13.59 23.51 6.26
N THR A 148 12.63 23.56 7.19
CA THR A 148 11.35 22.84 7.09
C THR A 148 10.57 23.28 5.86
N VAL A 149 10.48 24.59 5.61
CA VAL A 149 9.79 25.12 4.43
C VAL A 149 10.50 24.78 3.12
N ILE A 150 11.85 24.78 3.07
CA ILE A 150 12.60 24.30 1.89
C ILE A 150 12.24 22.85 1.56
N ARG A 151 12.10 21.99 2.58
CA ARG A 151 11.68 20.59 2.40
C ARG A 151 10.25 20.51 1.88
N LEU A 152 9.30 21.21 2.51
CA LEU A 152 7.90 21.24 2.08
C LEU A 152 7.73 21.73 0.63
N LEU A 153 8.51 22.72 0.21
CA LEU A 153 8.53 23.17 -1.18
C LEU A 153 9.18 22.15 -2.12
N GLY A 154 10.12 21.33 -1.62
CA GLY A 154 10.81 20.27 -2.36
C GLY A 154 9.87 19.14 -2.77
N ASP A 155 8.83 18.94 -1.96
CA ASP A 155 7.79 17.95 -2.23
C ASP A 155 6.81 18.44 -3.33
N ILE A 156 6.86 19.71 -3.75
CA ILE A 156 6.03 20.24 -4.85
C ILE A 156 6.68 19.95 -6.21
N ASN A 157 5.98 19.20 -7.06
CA ASN A 157 6.33 19.14 -8.48
C ASN A 157 5.91 20.45 -9.19
N GLN A 158 6.89 21.22 -9.64
CA GLN A 158 6.72 22.55 -10.21
C GLN A 158 6.01 22.55 -11.58
N SER A 159 5.99 21.41 -12.29
CA SER A 159 5.26 21.31 -13.56
C SER A 159 3.76 21.10 -13.35
N SER A 160 3.39 20.21 -12.41
CA SER A 160 2.00 19.88 -12.13
C SER A 160 1.29 20.89 -11.24
N ILE A 161 1.99 21.64 -10.37
CA ILE A 161 1.36 22.59 -9.42
C ILE A 161 0.59 23.73 -10.11
N LYS A 162 0.86 23.96 -11.40
CA LYS A 162 0.16 24.93 -12.25
C LYS A 162 -1.21 24.43 -12.75
N GLU A 163 -1.53 23.16 -12.55
CA GLU A 163 -2.81 22.57 -12.94
C GLU A 163 -3.89 22.85 -11.90
N ASN A 164 -5.14 23.05 -12.34
CA ASN A 164 -6.28 23.42 -11.50
C ASN A 164 -7.01 22.20 -10.91
N THR A 165 -6.26 21.31 -10.25
CA THR A 165 -6.75 20.02 -9.73
C THR A 165 -7.04 20.05 -8.23
N LYS A 166 -7.92 19.15 -7.77
CA LYS A 166 -8.24 18.93 -6.35
C LYS A 166 -7.03 18.48 -5.53
N GLU A 167 -6.18 17.64 -6.11
CA GLU A 167 -4.95 17.16 -5.49
C GLU A 167 -3.99 18.33 -5.19
N ASN A 168 -3.79 19.24 -6.16
CA ASN A 168 -2.98 20.43 -5.95
C ASN A 168 -3.58 21.36 -4.88
N TYR A 169 -4.90 21.52 -4.85
CA TYR A 169 -5.58 22.27 -3.78
C TYR A 169 -5.28 21.68 -2.39
N GLN A 170 -5.41 20.36 -2.22
CA GLN A 170 -5.15 19.68 -0.95
C GLN A 170 -3.70 19.85 -0.50
N LYS A 171 -2.76 19.60 -1.42
CA LYS A 171 -1.31 19.71 -1.15
C LYS A 171 -0.89 21.12 -0.76
N LEU A 172 -1.39 22.14 -1.47
CA LEU A 172 -1.11 23.54 -1.14
C LEU A 172 -1.73 23.96 0.19
N THR A 173 -2.93 23.48 0.49
CA THR A 173 -3.61 23.74 1.77
C THR A 173 -2.82 23.14 2.94
N GLU A 174 -2.29 21.93 2.77
CA GLU A 174 -1.46 21.28 3.77
C GLU A 174 -0.15 22.05 4.03
N ILE A 175 0.55 22.47 2.97
CA ILE A 175 1.78 23.26 3.10
C ILE A 175 1.48 24.60 3.80
N LYS A 176 0.39 25.29 3.41
CA LYS A 176 -0.07 26.52 4.07
C LYS A 176 -0.25 26.30 5.57
N ARG A 177 -0.93 25.22 5.96
CA ARG A 177 -1.16 24.85 7.36
C ARG A 177 0.16 24.64 8.10
N SER A 178 1.08 23.84 7.55
CA SER A 178 2.39 23.60 8.19
C SER A 178 3.21 24.88 8.37
N ILE A 179 3.14 25.84 7.45
CA ILE A 179 3.83 27.13 7.60
C ILE A 179 3.18 27.97 8.71
N ARG A 180 1.84 27.98 8.80
CA ARG A 180 1.12 28.66 9.89
C ARG A 180 1.46 28.07 11.25
N ASP A 181 1.62 26.75 11.35
CA ASP A 181 2.01 26.07 12.59
C ASP A 181 3.42 26.46 13.03
N LEU A 182 4.36 26.62 12.08
CA LEU A 182 5.71 27.12 12.39
C LEU A 182 5.66 28.55 12.93
N LEU A 183 4.89 29.45 12.29
CA LEU A 183 4.72 30.84 12.73
C LEU A 183 4.09 30.94 14.13
N ALA A 184 3.21 30.00 14.49
CA ALA A 184 2.53 30.01 15.78
C ALA A 184 3.40 29.45 16.93
N ASN A 185 4.28 28.48 16.64
CA ASN A 185 4.90 27.65 17.68
C ASN A 185 6.42 27.78 17.79
N GLU A 186 7.11 28.32 16.78
CA GLU A 186 8.57 28.49 16.83
C GLU A 186 8.96 29.96 17.09
N GLN A 187 10.10 30.18 17.76
CA GLN A 187 10.72 31.50 17.81
C GLN A 187 11.43 31.76 16.49
N ILE A 188 10.79 32.53 15.61
CA ILE A 188 11.29 32.83 14.27
C ILE A 188 11.86 34.26 14.23
N SER A 189 12.89 34.48 13.43
CA SER A 189 13.41 35.84 13.23
C SER A 189 12.41 36.67 12.42
N ALA A 190 12.29 37.97 12.71
CA ALA A 190 11.38 38.87 11.96
C ALA A 190 11.60 38.84 10.43
N SER A 191 12.84 38.58 9.99
CA SER A 191 13.15 38.41 8.58
C SER A 191 12.57 37.12 8.01
N ASP A 192 12.71 35.99 8.71
CA ASP A 192 12.16 34.71 8.25
C ASP A 192 10.63 34.72 8.32
N GLU A 193 10.03 35.33 9.35
CA GLU A 193 8.57 35.51 9.45
C GLU A 193 8.00 36.18 8.19
N GLU A 194 8.60 37.29 7.75
CA GLU A 194 8.14 37.99 6.54
C GLU A 194 8.21 37.10 5.28
N HIS A 195 9.27 36.30 5.12
CA HIS A 195 9.39 35.36 4.00
C HIS A 195 8.35 34.23 4.06
N LEU A 196 8.05 33.72 5.26
CA LEU A 196 7.04 32.67 5.48
C LEU A 196 5.64 33.21 5.16
N ARG A 197 5.32 34.42 5.61
CA ARG A 197 4.08 35.14 5.28
C ARG A 197 3.95 35.36 3.78
N GLN A 198 5.03 35.76 3.11
CA GLN A 198 5.04 35.91 1.66
C GLN A 198 4.73 34.60 0.93
N ILE A 199 5.23 33.45 1.40
CA ILE A 199 4.84 32.15 0.84
C ILE A 199 3.34 31.90 1.03
N ILE A 200 2.78 32.16 2.21
CA ILE A 200 1.35 31.95 2.46
C ILE A 200 0.50 32.76 1.47
N THR A 201 0.82 34.04 1.23
CA THR A 201 0.09 34.86 0.25
C THR A 201 0.20 34.31 -1.17
N THR A 202 1.36 33.78 -1.53
CA THR A 202 1.61 33.19 -2.85
C THR A 202 0.87 31.86 -3.03
N ILE A 203 0.83 31.02 -1.98
CA ILE A 203 0.02 29.81 -1.95
C ILE A 203 -1.47 30.15 -2.05
N ASN A 204 -1.94 31.15 -1.30
CA ASN A 204 -3.33 31.62 -1.39
C ASN A 204 -3.68 32.08 -2.81
N GLY A 205 -2.77 32.78 -3.50
CA GLY A 205 -2.97 33.15 -4.92
C GLY A 205 -3.18 31.93 -5.81
N ARG A 206 -2.33 30.91 -5.66
CA ARG A 206 -2.48 29.68 -6.44
C ARG A 206 -3.75 28.89 -6.08
N ILE A 207 -4.11 28.82 -4.80
CA ILE A 207 -5.36 28.18 -4.34
C ILE A 207 -6.57 28.91 -4.92
N PHE A 208 -6.55 30.25 -4.89
CA PHE A 208 -7.60 31.07 -5.49
C PHE A 208 -7.79 30.75 -6.97
N ASP A 209 -6.70 30.69 -7.75
CA ASP A 209 -6.76 30.32 -9.16
C ASP A 209 -7.33 28.92 -9.39
N ILE A 210 -6.97 27.94 -8.54
CA ILE A 210 -7.52 26.58 -8.64
C ILE A 210 -9.03 26.60 -8.44
N LEU A 211 -9.52 27.32 -7.43
CA LEU A 211 -10.95 27.39 -7.12
C LEU A 211 -11.73 28.17 -8.21
N GLU A 212 -11.22 29.30 -8.69
CA GLU A 212 -11.89 30.06 -9.77
C GLU A 212 -11.99 29.25 -11.06
N ASN A 213 -10.97 28.44 -11.37
CA ASN A 213 -10.95 27.62 -12.58
C ASN A 213 -11.52 26.20 -12.38
N ASN A 214 -12.02 25.87 -11.18
CA ASN A 214 -12.66 24.59 -10.89
C ASN A 214 -13.97 24.81 -10.10
N PRO A 215 -15.07 25.17 -10.78
CA PRO A 215 -16.34 25.51 -10.13
C PRO A 215 -16.95 24.39 -9.28
N VAL A 216 -16.69 23.13 -9.65
CA VAL A 216 -17.14 21.95 -8.90
C VAL A 216 -16.40 21.88 -7.56
N LEU A 217 -15.07 21.95 -7.59
CA LEU A 217 -14.25 21.99 -6.38
C LEU A 217 -14.55 23.25 -5.55
N LYS A 218 -14.75 24.41 -6.18
CA LYS A 218 -15.16 25.63 -5.49
C LYS A 218 -16.48 25.48 -4.76
N ARG A 219 -17.48 24.80 -5.35
CA ARG A 219 -18.74 24.49 -4.67
C ARG A 219 -18.56 23.46 -3.56
N GLU A 220 -17.66 22.49 -3.72
CA GLU A 220 -17.32 21.50 -2.68
C GLU A 220 -16.69 22.17 -1.45
N ILE A 221 -15.72 23.07 -1.69
CA ILE A 221 -14.93 23.74 -0.64
C ILE A 221 -15.68 24.94 -0.04
N ILE A 222 -16.35 25.72 -0.88
CA ILE A 222 -17.08 26.94 -0.54
C ILE A 222 -18.52 26.82 -1.06
N PRO A 223 -19.36 25.95 -0.47
CA PRO A 223 -20.76 25.87 -0.85
C PRO A 223 -21.49 27.16 -0.46
N PRO A 224 -22.56 27.52 -1.19
CA PRO A 224 -23.36 28.69 -0.88
C PRO A 224 -23.84 28.63 0.57
N HIS A 225 -23.55 29.69 1.34
CA HIS A 225 -24.04 29.82 2.70
C HIS A 225 -25.53 30.20 2.65
N PRO A 226 -26.45 29.37 3.15
CA PRO A 226 -27.87 29.66 3.02
C PRO A 226 -28.22 30.95 3.77
N LEU A 227 -29.05 31.80 3.16
CA LEU A 227 -29.51 33.05 3.78
C LEU A 227 -30.16 32.78 5.15
N ILE A 228 -30.92 31.69 5.24
CA ILE A 228 -31.60 31.27 6.48
C ILE A 228 -30.64 30.89 7.61
N ALA A 229 -29.41 30.42 7.32
CA ALA A 229 -28.42 30.16 8.36
C ALA A 229 -28.00 31.45 9.09
N ASN A 230 -27.88 32.57 8.36
CA ASN A 230 -27.60 33.87 8.96
C ASN A 230 -28.78 34.36 9.82
N GLN A 231 -30.02 34.10 9.39
CA GLN A 231 -31.22 34.46 10.15
C GLN A 231 -31.35 33.64 11.44
N LEU A 232 -31.15 32.32 11.37
CA LEU A 232 -31.10 31.46 12.56
C LEU A 232 -29.99 31.89 13.53
N ALA A 233 -28.86 32.35 13.00
CA ALA A 233 -27.79 32.91 13.81
C ALA A 233 -28.09 34.32 14.36
N ALA A 234 -28.95 35.10 13.74
CA ALA A 234 -29.29 36.45 14.23
C ALA A 234 -30.51 36.46 15.16
N ALA A 235 -31.36 35.42 15.10
CA ALA A 235 -32.63 35.36 15.80
C ALA A 235 -32.48 35.39 17.34
N GLY A 236 -33.41 36.09 17.99
CA GLY A 236 -33.51 36.15 19.44
C GLY A 236 -33.94 34.82 20.06
N HIS A 237 -33.61 34.63 21.34
CA HIS A 237 -33.85 33.38 22.08
C HIS A 237 -35.33 32.96 22.06
N ASP A 238 -36.25 33.89 22.32
CA ASP A 238 -37.69 33.60 22.41
C ASP A 238 -38.27 33.05 21.09
N ILE A 239 -37.83 33.62 19.95
CA ILE A 239 -38.25 33.19 18.61
C ILE A 239 -37.74 31.78 18.31
N LEU A 240 -36.49 31.50 18.67
CA LEU A 240 -35.86 30.19 18.47
C LEU A 240 -36.48 29.12 19.36
N LEU A 241 -36.87 29.47 20.58
CA LEU A 241 -37.57 28.58 21.49
C LEU A 241 -38.94 28.20 20.94
N GLU A 242 -39.73 29.18 20.51
CA GLU A 242 -41.04 28.96 19.89
C GLU A 242 -40.94 28.05 18.64
N LEU A 243 -39.95 28.30 17.79
CA LEU A 243 -39.66 27.47 16.61
C LEU A 243 -39.36 26.01 17.00
N THR A 244 -38.51 25.83 18.01
CA THR A 244 -38.08 24.52 18.48
C THR A 244 -39.22 23.74 19.12
N GLU A 245 -40.06 24.40 19.93
CA GLU A 245 -41.25 23.80 20.55
C GLU A 245 -42.30 23.39 19.52
N TYR A 246 -42.48 24.19 18.47
CA TYR A 246 -43.40 23.86 17.37
C TYR A 246 -42.93 22.59 16.65
N LEU A 247 -41.67 22.58 16.23
CA LEU A 247 -41.08 21.47 15.48
C LEU A 247 -40.80 20.21 16.34
N ALA A 248 -40.80 20.30 17.67
CA ALA A 248 -40.71 19.13 18.54
C ALA A 248 -42.01 18.28 18.56
N LYS A 249 -43.15 18.82 18.14
CA LYS A 249 -44.46 18.14 18.12
C LYS A 249 -44.73 17.46 16.77
N THR A 250 -44.07 16.33 16.54
CA THR A 250 -44.00 15.69 15.21
C THR A 250 -45.30 15.05 14.71
N GLY A 251 -46.25 14.73 15.61
CA GLY A 251 -47.55 14.18 15.24
C GLY A 251 -48.55 15.19 14.65
N GLU A 252 -48.22 16.48 14.67
CA GLU A 252 -49.11 17.60 14.30
C GLU A 252 -48.46 18.58 13.32
N PHE A 253 -47.36 18.19 12.63
CA PHE A 253 -46.65 19.12 11.75
C PHE A 253 -47.48 19.47 10.50
N ASP A 254 -47.77 20.77 10.33
CA ASP A 254 -48.47 21.35 9.19
C ASP A 254 -47.58 22.43 8.54
N ALA A 255 -47.22 22.23 7.27
CA ALA A 255 -46.32 23.13 6.56
C ALA A 255 -46.94 24.51 6.31
N GLU A 256 -48.25 24.61 6.07
CA GLU A 256 -48.92 25.89 5.87
C GLU A 256 -48.98 26.70 7.18
N GLU A 257 -49.26 26.02 8.30
CA GLU A 257 -49.22 26.67 9.61
C GLU A 257 -47.80 27.11 9.99
N PHE A 258 -46.79 26.31 9.67
CA PHE A 258 -45.38 26.65 9.88
C PHE A 258 -45.02 27.96 9.17
N HIS A 259 -45.25 28.04 7.86
CA HIS A 259 -44.96 29.24 7.06
C HIS A 259 -45.71 30.46 7.60
N ARG A 260 -47.00 30.31 7.92
CA ARG A 260 -47.81 31.39 8.52
C ARG A 260 -47.22 31.93 9.83
N LYS A 261 -46.56 31.10 10.63
CA LYS A 261 -46.00 31.51 11.94
C LYS A 261 -44.58 32.08 11.85
N PHE A 262 -43.77 31.60 10.91
CA PHE A 262 -42.33 31.79 10.95
C PHE A 262 -41.74 32.57 9.76
N ASP A 263 -42.45 32.73 8.62
CA ASP A 263 -41.93 33.48 7.47
C ASP A 263 -41.59 34.93 7.82
N ASP A 264 -42.49 35.63 8.52
CA ASP A 264 -42.26 37.02 8.97
C ASP A 264 -41.13 37.13 10.00
N LYS A 265 -40.82 36.04 10.73
CA LYS A 265 -39.77 35.99 11.76
C LYS A 265 -38.41 35.61 11.19
N PHE A 266 -38.38 34.94 10.04
CA PHE A 266 -37.18 34.51 9.33
C PHE A 266 -37.29 34.88 7.84
N PRO A 267 -36.98 36.13 7.45
CA PRO A 267 -37.08 36.57 6.07
C PRO A 267 -36.27 35.68 5.11
N GLY A 268 -36.90 35.20 4.05
CA GLY A 268 -36.35 34.25 3.09
C GLY A 268 -36.74 32.78 3.36
N LEU A 269 -37.39 32.47 4.49
CA LEU A 269 -37.93 31.13 4.77
C LEU A 269 -39.12 30.80 3.86
N GLU A 270 -39.87 31.80 3.42
CA GLU A 270 -41.01 31.68 2.49
C GLU A 270 -40.63 31.09 1.12
N ALA A 271 -39.33 31.13 0.79
CA ALA A 271 -38.80 30.56 -0.45
C ALA A 271 -38.64 29.03 -0.37
N TYR A 272 -38.70 28.43 0.82
CA TYR A 272 -38.50 26.99 1.01
C TYR A 272 -39.82 26.27 1.21
N THR A 273 -39.88 25.04 0.75
CA THR A 273 -40.87 24.06 1.22
C THR A 273 -40.29 23.28 2.39
N ILE A 274 -41.11 22.95 3.38
CA ILE A 274 -40.68 22.18 4.56
C ILE A 274 -41.43 20.84 4.69
N ARG A 275 -40.71 19.75 4.93
CA ARG A 275 -41.31 18.42 5.21
C ARG A 275 -40.60 17.68 6.32
N TYR A 276 -41.35 16.95 7.15
CA TYR A 276 -40.77 16.08 8.17
C TYR A 276 -40.12 14.84 7.53
N LEU A 277 -38.85 14.58 7.84
CA LEU A 277 -38.08 13.42 7.34
C LEU A 277 -38.12 12.23 8.31
N GLY A 278 -38.38 12.47 9.60
CA GLY A 278 -38.33 11.45 10.64
C GLY A 278 -37.19 11.64 11.63
N GLY A 279 -37.11 10.71 12.59
CA GLY A 279 -36.04 10.62 13.58
C GLY A 279 -36.56 10.28 14.99
N GLY A 280 -35.85 9.38 15.67
CA GLY A 280 -36.24 8.92 17.01
C GLY A 280 -35.93 9.95 18.09
N ASN A 281 -34.64 10.13 18.39
CA ASN A 281 -34.20 11.08 19.41
C ASN A 281 -34.13 12.52 18.87
N SER A 282 -33.59 12.72 17.66
CA SER A 282 -33.60 14.01 16.96
C SER A 282 -34.76 14.07 15.95
N GLN A 283 -35.35 15.25 15.76
CA GLN A 283 -36.39 15.52 14.77
C GLN A 283 -35.80 16.24 13.56
N ASN A 284 -35.94 15.68 12.36
CA ASN A 284 -35.32 16.21 11.15
C ASN A 284 -36.39 16.66 10.15
N TYR A 285 -36.23 17.87 9.61
CA TYR A 285 -37.11 18.47 8.62
C TYR A 285 -36.30 18.86 7.38
N LEU A 286 -36.72 18.46 6.20
CA LEU A 286 -36.13 18.93 4.95
C LEU A 286 -36.68 20.31 4.62
N LEU A 287 -35.78 21.24 4.33
CA LEU A 287 -36.06 22.49 3.63
C LEU A 287 -35.61 22.33 2.18
N GLU A 288 -36.48 22.64 1.22
CA GLU A 288 -36.20 22.54 -0.21
C GLU A 288 -36.67 23.81 -0.92
N ASP A 289 -35.75 24.55 -1.53
CA ASP A 289 -36.07 25.67 -2.41
C ASP A 289 -36.51 25.11 -3.78
N PRO A 290 -37.79 25.28 -4.19
CA PRO A 290 -38.31 24.70 -5.42
C PRO A 290 -37.76 25.37 -6.69
N ILE A 291 -37.13 26.54 -6.59
CA ILE A 291 -36.56 27.28 -7.72
C ILE A 291 -35.10 26.86 -7.92
N SER A 292 -34.28 26.93 -6.87
CA SER A 292 -32.85 26.60 -6.96
C SER A 292 -32.55 25.10 -6.82
N GLN A 293 -33.52 24.32 -6.31
CA GLN A 293 -33.37 22.92 -5.88
C GLN A 293 -32.36 22.73 -4.74
N GLU A 294 -32.00 23.81 -4.02
CA GLU A 294 -31.15 23.70 -2.85
C GLU A 294 -31.92 23.07 -1.67
N THR A 295 -31.28 22.11 -0.99
CA THR A 295 -31.90 21.34 0.09
C THR A 295 -31.05 21.34 1.36
N TYR A 296 -31.71 21.49 2.50
CA TYR A 296 -31.09 21.52 3.83
C TYR A 296 -31.90 20.73 4.83
N VAL A 297 -31.29 20.30 5.94
CA VAL A 297 -32.01 19.66 7.04
C VAL A 297 -32.03 20.59 8.25
N LEU A 298 -33.23 20.98 8.68
CA LEU A 298 -33.46 21.62 9.96
C LEU A 298 -33.66 20.52 11.02
N LYS A 299 -32.68 20.37 11.90
CA LYS A 299 -32.57 19.32 12.90
C LYS A 299 -32.77 19.87 14.31
N ILE A 300 -33.59 19.19 15.10
CA ILE A 300 -33.80 19.48 16.52
C ILE A 300 -33.37 18.29 17.33
N THR A 301 -32.47 18.51 18.27
CA THR A 301 -31.94 17.45 19.11
C THR A 301 -32.16 17.79 20.59
N PRO A 302 -32.78 16.92 21.39
CA PRO A 302 -32.77 17.08 22.83
C PRO A 302 -31.34 16.91 23.34
N THR A 303 -30.82 17.94 23.98
CA THR A 303 -29.50 17.95 24.61
C THR A 303 -29.54 17.12 25.89
N LEU A 304 -29.01 15.91 25.82
CA LEU A 304 -28.49 15.16 26.97
C LEU A 304 -26.98 15.36 26.94
N GLY A 305 -26.43 16.16 27.86
CA GLY A 305 -25.00 16.48 28.05
C GLY A 305 -24.00 16.01 26.99
N ASN A 306 -23.85 16.74 25.88
CA ASN A 306 -22.88 16.42 24.82
C ASN A 306 -21.45 16.75 25.28
N ASN A 307 -20.49 15.83 25.05
CA ASN A 307 -19.08 16.19 24.97
C ASN A 307 -18.81 16.86 23.61
N ARG A 308 -19.26 18.11 23.48
CA ARG A 308 -19.05 18.92 22.28
C ARG A 308 -17.57 19.09 21.95
N GLN A 309 -16.69 19.05 22.97
CA GLN A 309 -15.26 19.28 22.83
C GLN A 309 -14.62 18.26 21.88
N THR A 310 -14.91 16.97 22.06
CA THR A 310 -14.38 15.93 21.16
C THR A 310 -14.89 16.11 19.73
N SER A 311 -16.20 16.36 19.55
CA SER A 311 -16.78 16.54 18.21
C SER A 311 -16.24 17.77 17.48
N GLU A 312 -16.09 18.92 18.15
CA GLU A 312 -15.51 20.14 17.57
C GLU A 312 -14.03 19.95 17.26
N ARG A 313 -13.27 19.29 18.14
CA ARG A 313 -11.87 18.93 17.89
C ARG A 313 -11.74 18.10 16.61
N LEU A 314 -12.58 17.07 16.45
CA LEU A 314 -12.56 16.18 15.28
C LEU A 314 -13.03 16.85 13.98
N ARG A 315 -13.84 17.91 14.04
CA ARG A 315 -14.18 18.71 12.84
C ARG A 315 -12.95 19.34 12.18
N HIS A 316 -11.85 19.50 12.92
CA HIS A 316 -10.59 20.04 12.42
C HIS A 316 -9.55 18.96 12.05
N THR A 317 -9.96 17.68 12.01
CA THR A 317 -9.10 16.55 11.60
C THR A 317 -9.67 15.88 10.35
N GLU A 318 -9.05 14.80 9.87
CA GLU A 318 -9.55 14.05 8.70
C GLU A 318 -10.97 13.50 8.90
N VAL A 319 -11.37 13.23 10.16
CA VAL A 319 -12.74 12.82 10.51
C VAL A 319 -13.76 13.89 10.11
N GLY A 320 -13.40 15.17 10.23
CA GLY A 320 -14.27 16.30 9.92
C GLY A 320 -14.75 16.34 8.47
N HIS A 321 -13.98 15.78 7.53
CA HIS A 321 -14.39 15.68 6.12
C HIS A 321 -15.58 14.75 5.89
N ASN A 322 -15.86 13.85 6.84
CA ASN A 322 -16.96 12.91 6.81
C ASN A 322 -18.01 13.24 7.88
N MET A 323 -18.05 14.45 8.42
CA MET A 323 -19.12 14.89 9.32
C MET A 323 -20.10 15.76 8.54
N ALA A 324 -21.40 15.52 8.71
CA ALA A 324 -22.43 16.37 8.10
C ALA A 324 -22.18 17.84 8.48
N ARG A 325 -22.11 18.69 7.46
CA ARG A 325 -21.85 20.11 7.59
C ARG A 325 -22.99 20.77 8.37
N VAL A 326 -22.62 21.63 9.31
CA VAL A 326 -23.54 22.45 10.09
C VAL A 326 -23.41 23.90 9.61
N TYR A 327 -24.45 24.41 8.94
CA TYR A 327 -24.50 25.79 8.45
C TYR A 327 -24.85 26.78 9.56
N ALA A 328 -25.70 26.39 10.50
CA ALA A 328 -26.04 27.17 11.69
C ALA A 328 -26.36 26.23 12.85
N SER A 329 -26.05 26.65 14.08
CA SER A 329 -26.42 25.94 15.30
C SER A 329 -26.79 26.91 16.41
N ARG A 330 -27.80 26.55 17.20
CA ARG A 330 -28.26 27.22 18.41
C ARG A 330 -28.44 26.17 19.50
N GLU A 331 -27.77 26.38 20.61
CA GLU A 331 -27.72 25.42 21.71
C GLU A 331 -28.41 25.94 22.96
N GLN A 332 -28.74 25.00 23.85
CA GLN A 332 -29.28 25.29 25.18
C GLN A 332 -30.58 26.11 25.17
N LEU A 333 -31.46 25.85 24.20
CA LEU A 333 -32.80 26.43 24.19
C LEU A 333 -33.62 25.74 25.29
N ARG A 334 -33.91 26.48 26.36
CA ARG A 334 -34.59 25.98 27.55
C ARG A 334 -35.91 26.73 27.71
N SER A 335 -37.00 25.97 27.78
CA SER A 335 -38.31 26.48 28.18
C SER A 335 -38.46 26.40 29.70
N ASP A 336 -39.08 27.40 30.32
CA ASP A 336 -39.36 27.41 31.77
C ASP A 336 -40.30 26.25 32.19
N ASP A 337 -41.13 25.76 31.26
CA ASP A 337 -42.11 24.68 31.47
C ASP A 337 -41.59 23.27 31.07
N MET A 338 -40.38 23.15 30.50
CA MET A 338 -39.85 21.87 30.03
C MET A 338 -38.58 21.43 30.77
N TYR A 339 -38.59 20.18 31.25
CA TYR A 339 -37.39 19.50 31.80
C TYR A 339 -36.34 19.13 30.73
N ARG A 340 -36.50 19.56 29.46
CA ARG A 340 -35.60 19.20 28.33
C ARG A 340 -35.00 20.45 27.71
N VAL A 341 -33.70 20.39 27.47
CA VAL A 341 -32.93 21.40 26.74
C VAL A 341 -32.80 20.96 25.30
N PHE A 342 -32.94 21.85 24.32
CA PHE A 342 -32.80 21.50 22.89
C PHE A 342 -31.63 22.23 22.22
N SER A 343 -31.08 21.60 21.18
CA SER A 343 -30.30 22.25 20.13
C SER A 343 -31.05 22.26 18.81
N LEU A 344 -30.89 23.35 18.06
CA LEU A 344 -31.42 23.56 16.72
C LEU A 344 -30.24 23.72 15.75
N GLU A 345 -30.18 22.89 14.72
CA GLU A 345 -29.10 22.85 13.73
C GLU A 345 -29.67 22.92 12.31
N LEU A 346 -29.01 23.66 11.43
CA LEU A 346 -29.24 23.60 10.00
C LEU A 346 -28.06 22.86 9.37
N THR A 347 -28.29 21.70 8.77
CA THR A 347 -27.25 20.83 8.22
C THR A 347 -27.45 20.56 6.73
N GLU A 348 -26.44 19.97 6.09
CA GLU A 348 -26.58 19.47 4.72
C GLU A 348 -27.59 18.33 4.62
N PHE A 349 -28.20 18.20 3.44
CA PHE A 349 -29.09 17.08 3.12
C PHE A 349 -28.33 16.00 2.34
N CYS A 350 -28.40 14.76 2.84
CA CYS A 350 -27.81 13.59 2.20
C CYS A 350 -28.89 12.81 1.43
N ALA A 351 -28.91 12.97 0.11
CA ALA A 351 -30.03 12.53 -0.74
C ALA A 351 -30.31 11.01 -0.75
N GLN A 352 -29.30 10.18 -0.48
CA GLN A 352 -29.48 8.72 -0.53
C GLN A 352 -30.04 8.13 0.78
N GLY A 353 -30.11 8.93 1.85
CA GLY A 353 -30.58 8.53 3.17
C GLY A 353 -29.49 7.83 4.00
N ASP A 354 -29.89 7.15 5.07
CA ASP A 354 -28.96 6.36 5.87
C ASP A 354 -28.55 5.04 5.22
N VAL A 355 -27.47 4.43 5.72
CA VAL A 355 -26.89 3.21 5.14
C VAL A 355 -27.88 2.04 5.08
N LEU A 356 -28.74 1.83 6.08
CA LEU A 356 -29.72 0.73 6.03
C LEU A 356 -30.82 1.03 5.03
N ALA A 357 -31.38 2.24 5.04
CA ALA A 357 -32.39 2.66 4.07
C ALA A 357 -31.87 2.60 2.63
N TYR A 358 -30.59 2.89 2.40
CA TYR A 358 -29.93 2.73 1.10
C TYR A 358 -29.76 1.26 0.72
N GLY A 359 -29.38 0.40 1.66
CA GLY A 359 -29.22 -1.05 1.45
C GLY A 359 -30.51 -1.73 0.99
N ILE A 360 -31.66 -1.35 1.55
CA ILE A 360 -32.98 -1.89 1.19
C ILE A 360 -33.33 -1.59 -0.27
N LYS A 361 -32.81 -0.49 -0.85
CA LYS A 361 -33.04 -0.12 -2.25
C LYS A 361 -32.26 -1.02 -3.23
N MET A 362 -31.32 -1.83 -2.77
CA MET A 362 -30.52 -2.73 -3.61
C MET A 362 -31.30 -4.00 -3.93
N ASP A 363 -31.87 -4.05 -5.13
CA ASP A 363 -32.80 -5.09 -5.60
C ASP A 363 -32.20 -6.50 -5.81
N THR A 364 -30.87 -6.65 -5.80
CA THR A 364 -30.17 -7.91 -6.09
C THR A 364 -29.00 -8.15 -5.12
N PRO A 365 -28.71 -9.42 -4.75
CA PRO A 365 -27.56 -9.76 -3.91
C PRO A 365 -26.23 -9.22 -4.45
N GLU A 366 -26.03 -9.23 -5.76
CA GLU A 366 -24.80 -8.78 -6.41
C GLU A 366 -24.61 -7.26 -6.25
N LYS A 367 -25.65 -6.46 -6.51
CA LYS A 367 -25.59 -5.01 -6.29
C LYS A 367 -25.35 -4.69 -4.82
N LYS A 368 -26.02 -5.43 -3.93
CA LYS A 368 -25.92 -5.25 -2.48
C LYS A 368 -24.53 -5.59 -1.93
N ILE A 369 -23.90 -6.63 -2.46
CA ILE A 369 -22.52 -7.00 -2.15
C ILE A 369 -21.53 -5.95 -2.67
N ALA A 370 -21.74 -5.42 -3.87
CA ALA A 370 -20.88 -4.39 -4.45
C ALA A 370 -21.00 -3.05 -3.68
N SER A 371 -22.23 -2.66 -3.29
CA SER A 371 -22.45 -1.47 -2.48
C SER A 371 -21.94 -1.63 -1.04
N ALA A 372 -22.03 -2.83 -0.47
CA ALA A 372 -21.44 -3.12 0.84
C ALA A 372 -19.93 -2.85 0.85
N TRP A 373 -19.18 -3.27 -0.18
CA TRP A 373 -17.76 -2.94 -0.24
C TRP A 373 -17.52 -1.42 -0.23
N SER A 374 -18.18 -0.68 -1.13
CA SER A 374 -17.98 0.77 -1.28
C SER A 374 -18.31 1.55 -0.01
N ILE A 375 -19.33 1.13 0.74
CA ILE A 375 -19.76 1.76 2.00
C ILE A 375 -18.80 1.38 3.13
N TYR A 376 -18.56 0.09 3.35
CA TYR A 376 -17.84 -0.37 4.53
C TYR A 376 -16.33 -0.16 4.44
N ASP A 377 -15.78 -0.01 3.23
CA ASP A 377 -14.41 0.44 3.02
C ASP A 377 -14.20 1.91 3.46
N GLN A 378 -15.10 2.82 3.03
CA GLN A 378 -15.13 4.21 3.48
C GLN A 378 -15.35 4.31 4.99
N MET A 379 -16.27 3.52 5.53
CA MET A 379 -16.59 3.51 6.96
C MET A 379 -15.38 3.07 7.80
N ALA A 380 -14.62 2.08 7.33
CA ALA A 380 -13.39 1.66 7.99
C ALA A 380 -12.30 2.75 7.98
N ASP A 381 -12.15 3.51 6.89
CA ASP A 381 -11.22 4.67 6.85
C ASP A 381 -11.61 5.75 7.87
N ILE A 382 -12.90 6.08 7.93
CA ILE A 382 -13.42 7.02 8.92
C ILE A 382 -13.03 6.57 10.34
N LEU A 383 -13.25 5.29 10.68
CA LEU A 383 -12.94 4.75 12.01
C LEU A 383 -11.44 4.68 12.29
N LEU A 384 -10.60 4.42 11.29
CA LEU A 384 -9.15 4.52 11.43
C LEU A 384 -8.71 5.95 11.76
N HIS A 385 -9.34 6.96 11.14
CA HIS A 385 -9.08 8.37 11.47
C HIS A 385 -9.53 8.73 12.90
N PHE A 386 -10.59 8.12 13.45
CA PHE A 386 -10.93 8.26 14.87
C PHE A 386 -9.79 7.76 15.77
N GLY A 387 -9.30 6.55 15.52
CA GLY A 387 -8.19 5.97 16.29
C GLY A 387 -6.90 6.81 16.22
N ALA A 388 -6.54 7.28 15.01
CA ALA A 388 -5.39 8.16 14.81
C ALA A 388 -5.50 9.50 15.55
N ASN A 389 -6.73 9.99 15.75
CA ASN A 389 -7.03 11.23 16.45
C ASN A 389 -7.37 11.01 17.94
N ASN A 390 -6.99 9.86 18.51
CA ASN A 390 -7.24 9.49 19.89
C ASN A 390 -8.72 9.68 20.28
N ALA A 391 -9.65 9.20 19.45
CA ALA A 391 -11.07 9.33 19.68
C ALA A 391 -11.83 8.01 19.48
N LEU A 392 -12.97 7.88 20.15
CA LEU A 392 -13.89 6.76 20.09
C LEU A 392 -15.27 7.23 19.63
N PHE A 393 -15.85 6.54 18.65
CA PHE A 393 -17.27 6.59 18.30
C PHE A 393 -18.04 5.38 18.84
N PRO A 394 -18.61 5.44 20.07
CA PRO A 394 -19.27 4.32 20.73
C PRO A 394 -20.71 4.05 20.25
N ASP A 395 -21.49 5.07 19.86
CA ASP A 395 -22.82 4.89 19.25
C ASP A 395 -22.73 4.78 17.71
N MET A 396 -21.65 4.17 17.22
CA MET A 396 -21.49 3.87 15.79
C MET A 396 -22.57 2.85 15.40
N LYS A 397 -23.42 3.20 14.44
CA LYS A 397 -24.47 2.34 13.86
C LYS A 397 -24.82 2.81 12.45
N PRO A 398 -25.34 1.93 11.56
CA PRO A 398 -25.54 2.31 10.17
C PRO A 398 -26.55 3.45 9.98
N THR A 399 -27.51 3.66 10.90
CA THR A 399 -28.44 4.80 10.84
C THR A 399 -27.82 6.15 11.20
N ASN A 400 -26.61 6.16 11.78
CA ASN A 400 -25.85 7.38 12.06
C ASN A 400 -24.93 7.78 10.90
N PHE A 401 -24.85 6.97 9.83
CA PHE A 401 -24.15 7.29 8.60
C PHE A 401 -25.16 7.54 7.48
N LEU A 402 -25.04 8.70 6.84
CA LEU A 402 -25.81 9.11 5.68
C LEU A 402 -24.96 9.03 4.41
N ILE A 403 -25.61 8.87 3.27
CA ILE A 403 -24.99 8.80 1.95
C ILE A 403 -25.43 10.01 1.13
N THR A 404 -24.47 10.77 0.62
CA THR A 404 -24.69 11.90 -0.29
C THR A 404 -25.09 11.42 -1.69
N GLU A 405 -25.49 12.33 -2.58
CA GLU A 405 -25.86 11.97 -3.96
C GLU A 405 -24.71 11.32 -4.74
N ASP A 406 -23.48 11.73 -4.49
CA ASP A 406 -22.24 11.21 -5.09
C ASP A 406 -21.69 9.95 -4.38
N GLY A 407 -22.40 9.41 -3.39
CA GLY A 407 -22.05 8.13 -2.74
C GLY A 407 -21.03 8.23 -1.60
N LYS A 408 -20.77 9.44 -1.08
CA LYS A 408 -19.88 9.68 0.06
C LYS A 408 -20.59 9.43 1.40
N LEU A 409 -19.89 8.81 2.35
CA LEU A 409 -20.39 8.63 3.72
C LEU A 409 -20.17 9.86 4.61
N MET A 410 -21.26 10.27 5.27
CA MET A 410 -21.29 11.39 6.22
C MET A 410 -21.89 10.95 7.57
N ILE A 411 -21.22 11.27 8.66
CA ILE A 411 -21.70 11.04 10.03
C ILE A 411 -22.70 12.15 10.39
N ALA A 412 -23.91 11.75 10.75
CA ALA A 412 -25.00 12.67 11.08
C ALA A 412 -25.24 12.86 12.59
N ASP A 413 -24.70 11.98 13.43
CA ASP A 413 -24.85 12.03 14.89
C ASP A 413 -23.49 11.98 15.58
N THR A 414 -23.10 13.11 16.19
CA THR A 414 -21.75 13.34 16.72
C THR A 414 -21.70 13.40 18.25
N LYS A 415 -22.84 13.20 18.91
CA LYS A 415 -23.01 13.44 20.35
C LYS A 415 -22.29 12.42 21.24
N SER A 416 -22.04 11.23 20.71
CA SER A 416 -21.47 10.13 21.48
C SER A 416 -19.95 10.11 21.41
N PHE A 417 -19.30 11.02 20.67
CA PHE A 417 -17.84 10.97 20.51
C PHE A 417 -17.13 11.25 21.83
N ILE A 418 -16.08 10.48 22.09
CA ILE A 418 -15.32 10.51 23.34
C ILE A 418 -13.82 10.52 23.04
N ASP A 419 -13.05 11.26 23.82
CA ASP A 419 -11.59 11.27 23.73
C ASP A 419 -10.99 9.99 24.36
N THR A 420 -9.84 9.56 23.87
CA THR A 420 -9.09 8.40 24.38
C THR A 420 -7.64 8.78 24.60
N THR A 421 -6.88 7.97 25.34
CA THR A 421 -5.46 8.22 25.55
C THR A 421 -4.66 7.06 24.95
N ALA A 422 -3.88 7.34 23.89
CA ALA A 422 -3.11 6.34 23.17
C ALA A 422 -3.95 5.13 22.70
N GLY A 423 -5.18 5.38 22.25
CA GLY A 423 -6.11 4.33 21.80
C GLY A 423 -6.70 3.46 22.91
N VAL A 424 -6.58 3.88 24.18
CA VAL A 424 -7.18 3.24 25.35
C VAL A 424 -8.26 4.15 25.92
N PHE A 425 -9.40 3.55 26.28
CA PHE A 425 -10.47 4.19 27.04
C PHE A 425 -10.65 3.46 28.38
N ASP A 426 -10.19 4.10 29.46
CA ASP A 426 -10.27 3.55 30.80
C ASP A 426 -11.60 3.88 31.47
N ARG A 427 -12.44 2.85 31.65
CA ARG A 427 -13.79 2.95 32.21
C ARG A 427 -13.81 3.12 33.73
N ASP A 428 -12.78 2.68 34.44
CA ASP A 428 -12.69 2.88 35.90
C ASP A 428 -11.75 4.03 36.29
N GLY A 429 -11.03 4.56 35.30
CA GLY A 429 -10.08 5.66 35.47
C GLY A 429 -10.72 7.01 35.77
N GLU A 430 -9.87 7.97 36.15
CA GLU A 430 -10.31 9.36 36.31
C GLU A 430 -10.93 9.92 35.03
N GLN A 431 -10.52 9.45 33.84
CA GLN A 431 -11.07 9.89 32.55
C GLN A 431 -12.58 9.58 32.42
N PHE A 432 -13.00 8.34 32.68
CA PHE A 432 -14.42 7.98 32.67
C PHE A 432 -15.19 8.68 33.80
N ASN A 433 -14.62 8.79 35.01
CA ASN A 433 -15.28 9.52 36.09
C ASN A 433 -15.46 11.01 35.78
N ARG A 434 -14.48 11.65 35.11
CA ARG A 434 -14.56 13.02 34.58
C ARG A 434 -15.65 13.16 33.51
N GLU A 435 -15.68 12.28 32.52
CA GLU A 435 -16.68 12.29 31.46
C GLU A 435 -18.10 11.99 31.99
N ARG A 436 -18.23 11.09 32.96
CA ARG A 436 -19.51 10.75 33.62
C ARG A 436 -20.03 11.86 34.53
N MET A 437 -19.16 12.73 35.03
CA MET A 437 -19.55 13.92 35.80
C MET A 437 -19.99 15.09 34.89
N GLN A 438 -19.55 15.13 33.63
CA GLN A 438 -19.88 16.21 32.68
C GLN A 438 -20.94 15.87 31.64
N SER A 439 -20.93 14.62 31.17
CA SER A 439 -21.97 14.03 30.34
C SER A 439 -22.67 12.99 31.20
N GLN A 440 -23.97 13.15 31.42
CA GLN A 440 -24.74 12.05 31.97
C GLN A 440 -24.71 10.92 30.92
N TYR A 441 -23.87 9.91 31.19
CA TYR A 441 -23.77 8.59 30.56
C TYR A 441 -22.92 8.46 29.28
N TYR A 442 -22.07 7.42 29.26
CA TYR A 442 -21.50 6.82 28.05
C TYR A 442 -22.66 6.45 27.11
N MET A 443 -22.76 7.11 25.95
CA MET A 443 -23.88 6.95 25.02
C MET A 443 -23.60 5.83 24.02
N TYR A 444 -24.49 4.86 23.97
CA TYR A 444 -24.47 3.73 23.05
C TYR A 444 -25.90 3.25 22.79
N THR A 445 -26.06 2.40 21.79
CA THR A 445 -27.34 1.74 21.49
C THR A 445 -27.42 0.42 22.25
N PRO A 446 -28.40 0.22 23.15
CA PRO A 446 -28.54 -1.03 23.90
C PRO A 446 -28.63 -2.25 22.98
N GLY A 447 -27.85 -3.29 23.24
CA GLY A 447 -27.77 -4.49 22.40
C GLY A 447 -26.87 -4.35 21.16
N PHE A 448 -26.38 -3.15 20.84
CA PHE A 448 -25.44 -2.86 19.74
C PHE A 448 -24.10 -2.39 20.33
N THR A 449 -23.50 -3.23 21.18
CA THR A 449 -22.24 -2.96 21.87
C THR A 449 -21.29 -4.16 21.79
N PRO A 450 -19.97 -3.94 21.82
CA PRO A 450 -19.01 -5.03 21.94
C PRO A 450 -19.08 -5.71 23.33
N PRO A 451 -18.82 -7.02 23.44
CA PRO A 451 -18.99 -7.79 24.68
C PRO A 451 -18.15 -7.28 25.85
N GLU A 452 -16.93 -6.79 25.58
CA GLU A 452 -16.02 -6.26 26.61
C GLU A 452 -16.63 -5.08 27.39
N LEU A 453 -17.53 -4.32 26.76
CA LEU A 453 -18.24 -3.22 27.41
C LEU A 453 -19.43 -3.71 28.25
N GLU A 454 -20.00 -4.87 27.96
CA GLU A 454 -21.09 -5.43 28.77
C GLU A 454 -20.58 -6.07 30.04
N GLU A 455 -19.36 -6.61 30.00
CA GLU A 455 -18.67 -7.22 31.15
C GLU A 455 -18.09 -6.20 32.13
N GLY A 456 -18.13 -4.90 31.78
CA GLY A 456 -17.65 -3.84 32.66
C GLY A 456 -16.22 -3.39 32.41
N GLU A 457 -15.54 -3.89 31.37
CA GLU A 457 -14.12 -3.67 31.16
C GLU A 457 -13.79 -2.33 30.47
N SER A 458 -12.54 -1.89 30.64
CA SER A 458 -11.94 -0.76 29.90
C SER A 458 -11.61 -1.18 28.47
N ILE A 459 -11.76 -0.28 27.50
CA ILE A 459 -11.42 -0.56 26.10
C ILE A 459 -9.92 -0.37 25.93
N SER A 460 -9.18 -1.48 25.87
CA SER A 460 -7.73 -1.47 25.69
C SER A 460 -7.29 -1.17 24.25
N LYS A 461 -8.18 -1.37 23.26
CA LYS A 461 -7.91 -1.18 21.82
C LYS A 461 -9.13 -0.63 21.08
N VAL A 462 -9.17 0.69 20.86
CA VAL A 462 -10.25 1.37 20.10
C VAL A 462 -10.49 0.76 18.72
N ASP A 463 -9.43 0.36 18.01
CA ASP A 463 -9.51 -0.32 16.70
C ASP A 463 -10.40 -1.58 16.75
N LYS A 464 -10.23 -2.42 17.77
CA LYS A 464 -11.00 -3.67 17.93
C LYS A 464 -12.45 -3.40 18.32
N HIS A 465 -12.69 -2.36 19.11
CA HIS A 465 -14.04 -1.92 19.46
C HIS A 465 -14.80 -1.45 18.21
N HIS A 466 -14.17 -0.60 17.39
CA HIS A 466 -14.75 -0.14 16.13
C HIS A 466 -14.92 -1.26 15.10
N ALA A 467 -14.00 -2.22 15.04
CA ALA A 467 -14.10 -3.37 14.16
C ALA A 467 -15.36 -4.21 14.45
N TYR A 468 -15.73 -4.38 15.73
CA TYR A 468 -16.97 -5.08 16.10
C TYR A 468 -18.22 -4.33 15.62
N LEU A 469 -18.28 -3.02 15.88
CA LEU A 469 -19.41 -2.19 15.44
C LEU A 469 -19.53 -2.13 13.92
N LEU A 470 -18.39 -2.10 13.21
CA LEU A 470 -18.32 -2.24 11.74
C LEU A 470 -18.92 -3.58 11.28
N GLY A 471 -18.52 -4.69 11.91
CA GLY A 471 -19.06 -6.02 11.62
C GLY A 471 -20.56 -6.13 11.87
N PHE A 472 -21.05 -5.60 12.99
CA PHE A 472 -22.46 -5.63 13.33
C PHE A 472 -23.27 -4.80 12.32
N SER A 473 -22.81 -3.59 12.01
CA SER A 473 -23.39 -2.73 10.98
C SER A 473 -23.46 -3.46 9.64
N LEU A 474 -22.37 -4.10 9.19
CA LEU A 474 -22.28 -4.85 7.93
C LEU A 474 -23.24 -6.03 7.89
N TYR A 475 -23.40 -6.75 8.99
CA TYR A 475 -24.36 -7.85 9.09
C TYR A 475 -25.80 -7.36 8.90
N LEU A 476 -26.20 -6.29 9.58
CA LEU A 476 -27.55 -5.70 9.44
C LEU A 476 -27.79 -5.26 7.99
N TYR A 477 -26.82 -4.59 7.37
CA TYR A 477 -26.90 -4.16 5.98
C TYR A 477 -27.09 -5.34 5.03
N LEU A 478 -26.27 -6.39 5.13
CA LEU A 478 -26.35 -7.54 4.23
C LEU A 478 -27.66 -8.34 4.40
N THR A 479 -28.22 -8.37 5.61
CA THR A 479 -29.40 -9.18 5.95
C THR A 479 -30.74 -8.42 5.95
N ASP A 480 -30.73 -7.12 5.62
CA ASP A 480 -31.93 -6.25 5.66
C ASP A 480 -32.61 -6.21 7.05
N GLN A 481 -31.82 -6.41 8.11
CA GLN A 481 -32.33 -6.33 9.47
C GLN A 481 -32.32 -4.89 9.98
N ASP A 482 -33.43 -4.47 10.56
CA ASP A 482 -33.58 -3.17 11.19
C ASP A 482 -32.96 -3.15 12.60
N ILE A 483 -32.52 -1.97 13.06
CA ILE A 483 -31.96 -1.78 14.41
C ILE A 483 -32.97 -2.16 15.50
N SER A 484 -34.28 -2.00 15.26
CA SER A 484 -35.33 -2.42 16.20
C SER A 484 -35.42 -3.94 16.40
N ALA A 485 -34.81 -4.74 15.52
CA ALA A 485 -34.77 -6.19 15.64
C ALA A 485 -33.65 -6.70 16.58
N ILE A 486 -32.75 -5.82 17.03
CA ILE A 486 -31.63 -6.18 17.91
C ILE A 486 -32.17 -6.58 19.29
N PRO A 487 -31.80 -7.75 19.82
CA PRO A 487 -32.22 -8.19 21.14
C PRO A 487 -31.56 -7.37 22.24
N ASN A 488 -32.35 -7.01 23.26
CA ASN A 488 -31.86 -6.40 24.49
C ASN A 488 -32.49 -7.15 25.69
N PRO A 489 -31.72 -7.93 26.47
CA PRO A 489 -30.27 -8.07 26.42
C PRO A 489 -29.77 -8.77 25.14
N PRO A 490 -28.51 -8.54 24.74
CA PRO A 490 -27.91 -9.14 23.56
C PRO A 490 -27.97 -10.67 23.59
N ASN A 491 -28.14 -11.26 22.41
CA ASN A 491 -28.19 -12.69 22.21
C ASN A 491 -27.03 -13.11 21.30
N PRO A 492 -26.09 -13.96 21.76
CA PRO A 492 -25.00 -14.48 20.93
C PRO A 492 -25.47 -15.19 19.66
N ASP A 493 -26.68 -15.75 19.67
CA ASP A 493 -27.28 -16.47 18.53
C ASP A 493 -27.96 -15.53 17.51
N PHE A 494 -27.92 -14.21 17.71
CA PHE A 494 -28.52 -13.23 16.79
C PHE A 494 -27.89 -13.28 15.38
N PHE A 495 -26.58 -13.52 15.31
CA PHE A 495 -25.84 -13.61 14.06
C PHE A 495 -26.06 -14.97 13.39
N SER A 496 -26.96 -15.03 12.42
CA SER A 496 -27.25 -16.23 11.63
C SER A 496 -26.81 -16.06 10.17
N PHE A 497 -25.91 -16.94 9.73
CA PHE A 497 -25.42 -16.94 8.35
C PHE A 497 -26.26 -17.79 7.39
N ASN A 498 -27.50 -18.11 7.77
CA ASN A 498 -28.46 -18.83 6.92
C ASN A 498 -29.15 -17.93 5.87
N HIS A 499 -28.93 -16.61 5.94
CA HIS A 499 -29.51 -15.67 4.98
C HIS A 499 -29.06 -15.97 3.53
N PRO A 500 -29.93 -15.86 2.51
CA PRO A 500 -29.59 -16.17 1.12
C PRO A 500 -28.35 -15.44 0.59
N ILE A 501 -28.07 -14.23 1.08
CA ILE A 501 -26.91 -13.45 0.65
C ILE A 501 -25.59 -14.19 0.92
N PHE A 502 -25.51 -14.94 2.02
CA PHE A 502 -24.31 -15.71 2.41
C PHE A 502 -24.17 -17.02 1.64
N GLN A 503 -25.17 -17.42 0.85
CA GLN A 503 -25.09 -18.62 0.00
C GLN A 503 -24.38 -18.35 -1.32
N THR A 504 -24.15 -17.08 -1.68
CA THR A 504 -23.37 -16.69 -2.86
C THR A 504 -21.85 -16.84 -2.60
N PRO A 505 -21.00 -17.01 -3.63
CA PRO A 505 -19.55 -17.13 -3.43
C PRO A 505 -18.91 -15.94 -2.70
N LYS A 506 -19.29 -14.69 -3.05
CA LYS A 506 -18.84 -13.49 -2.33
C LYS A 506 -19.48 -13.40 -0.94
N GLY A 507 -20.73 -13.82 -0.81
CA GLY A 507 -21.44 -13.91 0.47
C GLY A 507 -20.74 -14.82 1.49
N GLN A 508 -20.21 -15.97 1.07
CA GLN A 508 -19.44 -16.86 1.94
C GLN A 508 -18.15 -16.20 2.45
N GLN A 509 -17.53 -15.33 1.65
CA GLN A 509 -16.35 -14.59 2.09
C GLN A 509 -16.73 -13.45 3.04
N TYR A 510 -17.86 -12.77 2.81
CA TYR A 510 -18.44 -11.84 3.80
C TYR A 510 -18.78 -12.53 5.12
N GLN A 511 -19.27 -13.77 5.10
CA GLN A 511 -19.46 -14.56 6.32
C GLN A 511 -18.15 -14.74 7.08
N GLN A 512 -17.04 -15.07 6.39
CA GLN A 512 -15.72 -15.20 7.05
C GLN A 512 -15.24 -13.87 7.65
N LEU A 513 -15.42 -12.76 6.92
CA LEU A 513 -15.12 -11.42 7.41
C LEU A 513 -15.93 -11.10 8.68
N LEU A 514 -17.25 -11.34 8.64
CA LEU A 514 -18.15 -11.08 9.75
C LEU A 514 -17.81 -11.94 10.97
N THR A 515 -17.46 -13.22 10.80
CA THR A 515 -17.01 -14.07 11.93
C THR A 515 -15.78 -13.49 12.64
N GLY A 516 -14.83 -12.93 11.90
CA GLY A 516 -13.64 -12.32 12.52
C GLY A 516 -13.88 -10.93 13.10
N LEU A 517 -14.76 -10.12 12.50
CA LEU A 517 -15.13 -8.81 13.06
C LEU A 517 -16.00 -8.93 14.32
N LEU A 518 -16.88 -9.93 14.36
CA LEU A 518 -17.82 -10.16 15.46
C LEU A 518 -17.27 -11.13 16.53
N ASN A 519 -15.97 -11.42 16.50
CA ASN A 519 -15.34 -12.27 17.49
C ASN A 519 -15.51 -11.63 18.89
N GLN A 520 -15.93 -12.46 19.85
CA GLN A 520 -16.23 -12.00 21.21
C GLN A 520 -14.95 -11.55 21.93
N ASP A 521 -13.83 -12.25 21.69
CA ASP A 521 -12.52 -11.88 22.22
C ASP A 521 -11.89 -10.75 21.38
N PRO A 522 -11.61 -9.56 21.95
CA PRO A 522 -10.97 -8.46 21.23
C PRO A 522 -9.57 -8.77 20.69
N GLU A 523 -8.82 -9.69 21.30
CA GLU A 523 -7.47 -10.07 20.84
C GLU A 523 -7.52 -10.89 19.55
N GLU A 524 -8.52 -11.76 19.43
CA GLU A 524 -8.77 -12.62 18.27
C GLU A 524 -9.69 -11.98 17.21
N ARG A 525 -10.19 -10.77 17.49
CA ARG A 525 -11.04 -10.00 16.57
C ARG A 525 -10.20 -9.37 15.46
N PHE A 526 -10.70 -9.28 14.23
CA PHE A 526 -9.98 -8.57 13.17
C PHE A 526 -9.80 -7.07 13.48
N SER A 527 -8.70 -6.49 13.01
CA SER A 527 -8.50 -5.02 13.03
C SER A 527 -9.28 -4.34 11.90
N LEU A 528 -9.48 -3.01 11.96
CA LEU A 528 -10.08 -2.26 10.86
C LEU A 528 -9.24 -2.33 9.57
N ARG A 529 -7.91 -2.33 9.70
CA ARG A 529 -7.00 -2.49 8.54
C ARG A 529 -7.17 -3.85 7.87
N GLU A 530 -7.24 -4.91 8.68
CA GLU A 530 -7.49 -6.25 8.18
C GLU A 530 -8.89 -6.37 7.56
N ALA A 531 -9.89 -5.69 8.13
CA ALA A 531 -11.23 -5.61 7.57
C ALA A 531 -11.23 -5.01 6.16
N LYS A 532 -10.55 -3.87 5.96
CA LYS A 532 -10.39 -3.23 4.63
C LYS A 532 -9.72 -4.15 3.63
N GLN A 533 -8.59 -4.75 3.99
CA GLN A 533 -7.88 -5.71 3.13
C GLN A 533 -8.81 -6.86 2.70
N ARG A 534 -9.61 -7.39 3.63
CA ARG A 534 -10.57 -8.45 3.35
C ARG A 534 -11.76 -7.98 2.51
N LEU A 535 -12.25 -6.76 2.72
CA LEU A 535 -13.29 -6.16 1.87
C LEU A 535 -12.79 -6.01 0.42
N ASP A 536 -11.56 -5.53 0.23
CA ASP A 536 -10.94 -5.41 -1.10
C ASP A 536 -10.74 -6.76 -1.78
N VAL A 537 -10.33 -7.77 -1.00
CA VAL A 537 -10.32 -9.18 -1.39
C VAL A 537 -11.66 -9.62 -1.93
N ILE A 538 -12.72 -9.43 -1.15
CA ILE A 538 -14.05 -9.90 -1.52
C ILE A 538 -14.55 -9.20 -2.79
N GLN A 539 -14.27 -7.90 -2.94
CA GLN A 539 -14.77 -7.12 -4.06
C GLN A 539 -14.02 -7.39 -5.36
N HIS A 540 -12.69 -7.27 -5.32
CA HIS A 540 -11.83 -7.38 -6.49
C HIS A 540 -11.43 -8.82 -6.79
N GLY A 541 -11.85 -9.78 -5.95
CA GLY A 541 -11.40 -11.16 -6.04
C GLY A 541 -9.92 -11.32 -5.70
N ILE A 542 -9.31 -10.32 -5.04
CA ILE A 542 -7.98 -10.46 -4.43
C ILE A 542 -8.14 -11.55 -3.37
N LYS A 543 -7.22 -12.51 -3.24
CA LYS A 543 -7.34 -13.56 -2.22
C LYS A 543 -6.63 -13.09 -0.96
N VAL A 544 -7.27 -13.23 0.22
CA VAL A 544 -6.64 -12.86 1.51
C VAL A 544 -5.36 -13.67 1.63
N GLU A 545 -4.25 -12.96 1.71
CA GLU A 545 -2.94 -13.57 1.62
C GLU A 545 -2.63 -14.34 2.92
N GLN A 546 -2.78 -15.67 2.87
CA GLN A 546 -2.27 -16.56 3.93
C GLN A 546 -0.80 -16.94 3.69
N SER A 547 -0.16 -16.36 2.68
CA SER A 547 1.17 -16.68 2.17
C SER A 547 2.16 -15.55 2.50
N PRO A 548 3.44 -15.84 2.83
CA PRO A 548 4.46 -14.80 2.97
C PRO A 548 4.82 -14.10 1.66
N PHE A 549 4.56 -14.76 0.53
CA PHE A 549 4.95 -14.32 -0.80
C PHE A 549 3.73 -14.28 -1.74
N LYS A 550 3.61 -13.21 -2.52
CA LYS A 550 2.64 -13.04 -3.62
C LYS A 550 3.13 -13.72 -4.88
N SER A 551 4.44 -13.69 -5.13
CA SER A 551 5.05 -14.27 -6.34
C SER A 551 6.20 -15.23 -6.05
N LYS A 552 6.48 -16.12 -7.02
CA LYS A 552 7.68 -16.99 -6.96
C LYS A 552 8.96 -16.16 -6.98
N THR A 553 8.95 -15.02 -7.66
CA THR A 553 10.06 -14.07 -7.70
C THR A 553 10.41 -13.59 -6.28
N GLU A 554 9.44 -13.11 -5.49
CA GLU A 554 9.67 -12.68 -4.10
C GLU A 554 10.24 -13.81 -3.24
N ALA A 555 9.65 -15.01 -3.36
CA ALA A 555 10.11 -16.21 -2.67
C ALA A 555 11.59 -16.55 -2.98
N TYR A 556 11.99 -16.48 -4.25
CA TYR A 556 13.35 -16.83 -4.67
C TYR A 556 14.36 -15.76 -4.27
N PHE A 557 14.02 -14.47 -4.39
CA PHE A 557 14.85 -13.37 -3.88
C PHE A 557 15.08 -13.50 -2.38
N TYR A 558 14.03 -13.80 -1.61
CA TYR A 558 14.14 -14.03 -0.17
C TYR A 558 15.10 -15.19 0.15
N ALA A 559 14.94 -16.33 -0.54
CA ALA A 559 15.79 -17.50 -0.34
C ALA A 559 17.26 -17.22 -0.71
N ILE A 560 17.51 -16.54 -1.84
CA ILE A 560 18.86 -16.16 -2.27
C ILE A 560 19.51 -15.24 -1.23
N HIS A 561 18.80 -14.21 -0.77
CA HIS A 561 19.29 -13.28 0.24
C HIS A 561 19.67 -14.00 1.55
N HIS A 562 18.81 -14.91 2.00
CA HIS A 562 19.08 -15.68 3.22
C HIS A 562 20.30 -16.59 3.08
N LEU A 563 20.41 -17.32 1.96
CA LEU A 563 21.59 -18.16 1.68
C LEU A 563 22.88 -17.34 1.54
N MET A 564 22.81 -16.13 0.98
CA MET A 564 23.96 -15.22 0.92
C MET A 564 24.47 -14.84 2.32
N GLY A 565 23.56 -14.58 3.26
CA GLY A 565 23.91 -14.35 4.67
C GLY A 565 24.63 -15.55 5.30
N LEU A 566 24.12 -16.77 5.06
CA LEU A 566 24.79 -18.00 5.52
C LEU A 566 26.14 -18.21 4.82
N GLN A 567 26.24 -17.90 3.53
CA GLN A 567 27.49 -18.03 2.78
C GLN A 567 28.56 -17.09 3.31
N GLN A 568 28.21 -15.87 3.71
CA GLN A 568 29.13 -14.93 4.37
C GLN A 568 29.64 -15.48 5.72
N LYS A 569 28.78 -16.17 6.48
CA LYS A 569 29.14 -16.71 7.79
C LYS A 569 29.98 -18.00 7.70
N TYR A 570 29.63 -18.91 6.80
CA TYR A 570 30.18 -20.26 6.78
C TYR A 570 31.12 -20.57 5.62
N SER A 571 31.09 -19.79 4.53
CA SER A 571 31.89 -19.98 3.32
C SER A 571 31.90 -21.45 2.82
N SER A 572 30.76 -21.89 2.27
CA SER A 572 30.53 -23.27 1.84
C SER A 572 30.35 -23.39 0.33
N PRO A 573 31.06 -24.30 -0.37
CA PRO A 573 30.80 -24.58 -1.78
C PRO A 573 29.36 -25.02 -2.06
N LEU A 574 28.72 -25.70 -1.11
CA LEU A 574 27.32 -26.12 -1.24
C LEU A 574 26.36 -24.93 -1.19
N LEU A 575 26.60 -23.94 -0.31
CA LEU A 575 25.77 -22.73 -0.24
C LEU A 575 25.97 -21.87 -1.48
N ALA A 576 27.21 -21.69 -1.94
CA ALA A 576 27.50 -20.99 -3.20
C ALA A 576 26.75 -21.63 -4.38
N LYS A 577 26.82 -22.97 -4.50
CA LYS A 577 26.09 -23.70 -5.53
C LYS A 577 24.57 -23.55 -5.40
N ALA A 578 24.02 -23.59 -4.18
CA ALA A 578 22.58 -23.43 -3.99
C ALA A 578 22.07 -22.02 -4.33
N ILE A 579 22.89 -20.99 -4.06
CA ILE A 579 22.62 -19.62 -4.51
C ILE A 579 22.56 -19.57 -6.03
N ASP A 580 23.56 -20.15 -6.72
CA ASP A 580 23.59 -20.18 -8.19
C ASP A 580 22.40 -20.96 -8.76
N ASP A 581 22.08 -22.12 -8.19
CA ASP A 581 20.92 -22.92 -8.62
C ASP A 581 19.60 -22.15 -8.46
N LEU A 582 19.41 -21.37 -7.38
CA LEU A 582 18.21 -20.52 -7.23
C LEU A 582 18.18 -19.35 -8.22
N LYS A 583 19.32 -18.73 -8.52
CA LYS A 583 19.41 -17.70 -9.57
C LYS A 583 18.98 -18.27 -10.92
N ILE A 584 19.43 -19.49 -11.24
CA ILE A 584 19.03 -20.21 -12.47
C ILE A 584 17.52 -20.46 -12.50
N LEU A 585 16.92 -20.88 -11.37
CA LEU A 585 15.47 -21.09 -11.30
C LEU A 585 14.69 -19.79 -11.51
N LEU A 586 15.19 -18.67 -10.98
CA LEU A 586 14.60 -17.35 -11.20
C LEU A 586 14.71 -16.91 -12.67
N GLU A 587 15.91 -17.01 -13.24
CA GLU A 587 16.19 -16.67 -14.64
C GLU A 587 15.39 -17.52 -15.64
N ASN A 588 15.05 -18.74 -15.26
CA ASN A 588 14.25 -19.65 -16.07
C ASN A 588 12.75 -19.60 -15.78
N HIS A 589 12.32 -18.68 -14.91
CA HIS A 589 10.93 -18.55 -14.47
C HIS A 589 10.33 -19.90 -14.08
N GLU A 590 11.05 -20.66 -13.24
CA GLU A 590 10.64 -22.00 -12.85
C GLU A 590 9.21 -21.99 -12.31
N GLN A 591 8.35 -22.80 -12.94
CA GLN A 591 6.93 -22.84 -12.63
C GLN A 591 6.63 -23.76 -11.43
N ASN A 592 7.55 -24.67 -11.08
CA ASN A 592 7.40 -25.59 -9.97
C ASN A 592 8.21 -25.16 -8.72
N PRO A 593 7.60 -24.47 -7.74
CA PRO A 593 8.27 -23.98 -6.54
C PRO A 593 8.85 -25.10 -5.65
N LYS A 594 8.41 -26.35 -5.84
CA LYS A 594 8.93 -27.50 -5.09
C LYS A 594 10.40 -27.80 -5.40
N ILE A 595 10.91 -27.35 -6.54
CA ILE A 595 12.33 -27.54 -6.89
C ILE A 595 13.21 -26.69 -5.97
N ALA A 596 12.90 -25.40 -5.83
CA ALA A 596 13.56 -24.50 -4.89
C ALA A 596 13.43 -24.98 -3.44
N ALA A 597 12.23 -25.42 -3.03
CA ALA A 597 12.02 -25.96 -1.69
C ALA A 597 12.90 -27.19 -1.40
N LYS A 598 12.98 -28.17 -2.33
CA LYS A 598 13.84 -29.35 -2.17
C LYS A 598 15.32 -28.99 -2.08
N LEU A 599 15.77 -28.00 -2.86
CA LEU A 599 17.14 -27.50 -2.81
C LEU A 599 17.46 -26.95 -1.41
N LEU A 600 16.59 -26.11 -0.85
CA LEU A 600 16.76 -25.54 0.49
C LEU A 600 16.74 -26.62 1.58
N THR A 601 15.81 -27.59 1.50
CA THR A 601 15.78 -28.73 2.43
C THR A 601 17.07 -29.55 2.36
N PHE A 602 17.57 -29.83 1.15
CA PHE A 602 18.83 -30.55 0.96
C PHE A 602 20.03 -29.81 1.56
N VAL A 603 20.08 -28.48 1.42
CA VAL A 603 21.12 -27.65 2.04
C VAL A 603 21.03 -27.71 3.56
N ALA A 604 19.83 -27.58 4.13
CA ALA A 604 19.62 -27.64 5.59
C ALA A 604 20.04 -28.99 6.17
N GLU A 605 19.67 -30.10 5.52
CA GLU A 605 20.05 -31.46 5.93
C GLU A 605 21.56 -31.71 5.78
N SER A 606 22.16 -31.28 4.66
CA SER A 606 23.57 -31.52 4.37
C SER A 606 24.52 -30.71 5.26
N LEU A 607 24.05 -29.60 5.83
CA LEU A 607 24.82 -28.72 6.71
C LEU A 607 24.32 -28.77 8.17
N SER A 608 23.51 -29.76 8.55
CA SER A 608 22.88 -29.83 9.87
C SER A 608 23.86 -29.85 11.04
N GLU A 609 25.10 -30.35 10.84
CA GLU A 609 26.16 -30.35 11.85
C GLU A 609 26.95 -29.05 11.92
N ARG A 610 26.77 -28.14 10.95
CA ARG A 610 27.51 -26.86 10.84
C ARG A 610 26.64 -25.63 11.10
N LEU A 611 25.35 -25.71 10.78
CA LEU A 611 24.39 -24.63 11.01
C LEU A 611 23.92 -24.63 12.46
N GLU A 612 23.61 -23.46 12.98
CA GLU A 612 22.91 -23.35 14.27
C GLU A 612 21.48 -23.90 14.14
N PRO A 613 20.88 -24.43 15.23
CA PRO A 613 19.53 -24.99 15.18
C PRO A 613 18.48 -24.04 14.57
N GLN A 614 18.56 -22.75 14.89
CA GLN A 614 17.67 -21.72 14.35
C GLN A 614 17.84 -21.53 12.84
N GLU A 615 19.07 -21.56 12.31
CA GLU A 615 19.33 -21.37 10.88
C GLU A 615 18.84 -22.59 10.07
N MET A 616 18.94 -23.78 10.65
CA MET A 616 18.37 -24.99 10.06
C MET A 616 16.84 -24.92 10.00
N GLU A 617 16.22 -24.46 11.09
CA GLU A 617 14.78 -24.23 11.17
C GLU A 617 14.34 -23.15 10.18
N ASP A 618 15.07 -22.04 10.06
CA ASP A 618 14.79 -20.98 9.11
C ASP A 618 14.80 -21.48 7.67
N LEU A 619 15.81 -22.26 7.27
CA LEU A 619 15.86 -22.86 5.92
C LEU A 619 14.69 -23.82 5.66
N GLN A 620 14.29 -24.60 6.66
CA GLN A 620 13.13 -25.50 6.56
C GLN A 620 11.82 -24.71 6.45
N ASN A 621 11.67 -23.63 7.21
CA ASN A 621 10.50 -22.77 7.18
C ASN A 621 10.40 -22.01 5.84
N ILE A 622 11.53 -21.53 5.30
CA ILE A 622 11.57 -20.93 3.96
C ILE A 622 11.19 -21.98 2.91
N ALA A 623 11.78 -23.18 2.95
CA ALA A 623 11.43 -24.25 2.02
C ALA A 623 9.93 -24.60 2.07
N HIS A 624 9.38 -24.68 3.29
CA HIS A 624 7.96 -24.93 3.50
C HIS A 624 7.13 -23.80 2.89
N ALA A 625 7.42 -22.54 3.25
CA ALA A 625 6.74 -21.35 2.73
C ALA A 625 6.72 -21.33 1.20
N ILE A 626 7.86 -21.56 0.54
CA ILE A 626 7.94 -21.62 -0.92
C ILE A 626 7.03 -22.72 -1.48
N SER A 627 7.02 -23.90 -0.85
CA SER A 627 6.24 -25.03 -1.34
C SER A 627 4.73 -24.92 -1.09
N SER A 628 4.31 -24.19 -0.05
CA SER A 628 2.92 -24.09 0.41
C SER A 628 2.24 -22.77 0.03
N SER A 629 3.01 -21.78 -0.42
CA SER A 629 2.51 -20.51 -0.96
C SER A 629 1.60 -20.76 -2.17
N ALA A 630 0.46 -20.06 -2.19
CA ALA A 630 -0.50 -20.19 -3.28
C ALA A 630 -0.18 -19.29 -4.49
N TYR A 631 0.72 -18.32 -4.33
CA TYR A 631 1.17 -17.38 -5.37
C TYR A 631 0.02 -16.74 -6.14
N HIS A 632 -1.02 -16.34 -5.42
CA HIS A 632 -2.20 -15.75 -6.02
C HIS A 632 -1.96 -14.28 -6.34
N GLN A 633 -2.00 -13.96 -7.63
CA GLN A 633 -1.85 -12.60 -8.14
C GLN A 633 -2.93 -12.33 -9.18
N THR A 634 -3.45 -11.12 -9.19
CA THR A 634 -4.23 -10.59 -10.32
C THR A 634 -3.33 -10.43 -11.56
N LEU A 635 -3.93 -10.34 -12.75
CA LEU A 635 -3.16 -10.09 -13.98
C LEU A 635 -2.37 -8.77 -13.90
N GLN A 636 -2.94 -7.75 -13.24
CA GLN A 636 -2.26 -6.48 -12.99
C GLN A 636 -1.04 -6.68 -12.08
N GLU A 637 -1.18 -7.36 -10.93
CA GLU A 637 -0.05 -7.63 -10.03
C GLU A 637 1.06 -8.45 -10.70
N LYS A 638 0.72 -9.39 -11.58
CA LYS A 638 1.72 -10.14 -12.36
C LYS A 638 2.46 -9.22 -13.34
N HIS A 639 1.72 -8.37 -14.06
CA HIS A 639 2.30 -7.39 -14.97
C HIS A 639 3.19 -6.36 -14.26
N GLU A 640 2.79 -5.96 -13.05
CA GLU A 640 3.49 -4.95 -12.27
C GLU A 640 4.69 -5.50 -11.51
N ASN A 641 4.88 -6.82 -11.38
CA ASN A 641 5.89 -7.45 -10.51
C ASN A 641 7.23 -6.67 -10.44
N PRO A 642 7.47 -5.90 -9.35
CA PRO A 642 8.57 -4.94 -9.31
C PRO A 642 9.93 -5.62 -9.24
N LEU A 643 10.03 -6.80 -8.62
CA LEU A 643 11.28 -7.53 -8.51
C LEU A 643 11.71 -8.14 -9.84
N ALA A 644 10.77 -8.65 -10.65
CA ALA A 644 11.07 -9.16 -11.99
C ALA A 644 11.58 -8.03 -12.91
N ARG A 645 10.91 -6.87 -12.86
CA ARG A 645 11.34 -5.66 -13.60
C ARG A 645 12.69 -5.15 -13.12
N ARG A 646 12.93 -5.17 -11.80
CA ARG A 646 14.20 -4.75 -11.21
C ARG A 646 15.34 -5.68 -11.61
N PHE A 647 15.09 -6.98 -11.64
CA PHE A 647 16.04 -7.98 -12.11
C PHE A 647 16.45 -7.71 -13.57
N GLU A 648 15.49 -7.64 -14.50
CA GLU A 648 15.81 -7.42 -15.91
C GLU A 648 16.54 -6.08 -16.13
N SER A 649 16.10 -5.03 -15.43
CA SER A 649 16.74 -3.71 -15.46
C SER A 649 18.19 -3.79 -15.00
N GLN A 650 18.45 -4.31 -13.79
CA GLN A 650 19.77 -4.27 -13.19
C GLN A 650 20.80 -5.08 -13.99
N MET A 651 20.40 -6.26 -14.49
CA MET A 651 21.30 -7.12 -15.25
C MET A 651 21.72 -6.49 -16.57
N GLN A 652 20.79 -5.85 -17.28
CA GLN A 652 21.06 -5.28 -18.60
C GLN A 652 21.74 -3.90 -18.50
N ILE A 653 21.43 -3.12 -17.46
CA ILE A 653 22.10 -1.85 -17.17
C ILE A 653 23.58 -2.08 -16.87
N GLU A 654 23.93 -3.14 -16.14
CA GLU A 654 25.33 -3.47 -15.85
C GLU A 654 26.11 -3.71 -17.14
N LEU A 655 25.52 -4.47 -18.07
CA LEU A 655 26.11 -4.76 -19.38
C LEU A 655 26.23 -3.50 -20.25
N LEU A 656 25.27 -2.58 -20.17
CA LEU A 656 25.29 -1.36 -20.97
C LEU A 656 26.32 -0.35 -20.44
N GLN A 657 26.43 -0.17 -19.13
CA GLN A 657 27.38 0.78 -18.53
C GLN A 657 28.83 0.28 -18.53
N HIS A 658 29.00 -1.04 -18.55
CA HIS A 658 30.29 -1.70 -18.51
C HIS A 658 30.39 -2.80 -19.58
N PRO A 659 30.22 -2.46 -20.87
CA PRO A 659 30.19 -3.46 -21.93
C PRO A 659 31.54 -4.13 -22.07
N THR A 660 31.51 -5.38 -22.52
CA THR A 660 32.72 -6.18 -22.66
C THR A 660 33.50 -5.78 -23.90
N THR A 661 34.79 -6.13 -23.90
CA THR A 661 35.65 -5.94 -25.07
C THR A 661 35.09 -6.68 -26.30
N ALA A 662 34.52 -7.87 -26.13
CA ALA A 662 33.96 -8.67 -27.23
C ALA A 662 32.66 -8.06 -27.79
N MET A 663 31.78 -7.53 -26.92
CA MET A 663 30.61 -6.74 -27.31
C MET A 663 31.04 -5.54 -28.15
N MET A 664 31.97 -4.72 -27.63
CA MET A 664 32.42 -3.50 -28.31
C MET A 664 33.14 -3.79 -29.63
N THR A 665 33.90 -4.89 -29.71
CA THR A 665 34.53 -5.32 -30.97
C THR A 665 33.49 -5.61 -32.05
N SER A 666 32.44 -6.33 -31.68
CA SER A 666 31.37 -6.72 -32.62
C SER A 666 30.51 -5.51 -33.03
N VAL A 667 30.20 -4.62 -32.08
CA VAL A 667 29.55 -3.31 -32.34
C VAL A 667 30.40 -2.46 -33.27
N GLY A 668 31.71 -2.40 -33.06
CA GLY A 668 32.64 -1.65 -33.89
C GLY A 668 32.69 -2.14 -35.35
N LYS A 669 32.56 -3.46 -35.59
CA LYS A 669 32.47 -4.01 -36.95
C LYS A 669 31.21 -3.59 -37.68
N VAL A 670 30.07 -3.57 -36.99
CA VAL A 670 28.81 -3.04 -37.56
C VAL A 670 28.93 -1.53 -37.81
N SER A 671 29.49 -0.77 -36.87
CA SER A 671 29.78 0.66 -37.03
C SER A 671 30.69 0.94 -38.24
N GLN A 672 31.72 0.12 -38.47
CA GLN A 672 32.60 0.24 -39.62
C GLN A 672 31.86 -0.02 -40.94
N GLY A 673 30.96 -1.02 -40.98
CA GLY A 673 30.08 -1.25 -42.12
C GLY A 673 29.21 -0.04 -42.42
N LEU A 674 28.65 0.59 -41.39
CA LEU A 674 27.86 1.83 -41.54
C LEU A 674 28.71 3.02 -42.02
N LEU A 675 29.94 3.18 -41.50
CA LEU A 675 30.88 4.21 -41.98
C LEU A 675 31.23 4.04 -43.46
N ASN A 676 31.37 2.81 -43.94
CA ASN A 676 31.59 2.52 -45.37
C ASN A 676 30.38 2.93 -46.22
N VAL A 677 29.17 2.77 -45.71
CA VAL A 677 27.94 3.23 -46.39
C VAL A 677 27.87 4.75 -46.40
N PHE A 678 28.21 5.41 -45.29
CA PHE A 678 28.30 6.87 -45.24
C PHE A 678 29.31 7.42 -46.26
N ALA A 679 30.48 6.78 -46.41
CA ALA A 679 31.46 7.18 -47.43
C ALA A 679 30.90 7.07 -48.86
N GLN A 680 30.17 5.98 -49.17
CA GLN A 680 29.51 5.85 -50.48
C GLN A 680 28.42 6.92 -50.71
N MET A 681 27.66 7.27 -49.66
CA MET A 681 26.67 8.34 -49.72
C MET A 681 27.32 9.71 -49.96
N GLU A 682 28.46 10.00 -49.32
CA GLU A 682 29.26 11.20 -49.57
C GLU A 682 29.74 11.26 -51.03
N GLU A 683 30.26 10.15 -51.56
CA GLU A 683 30.71 10.05 -52.96
C GLU A 683 29.58 10.29 -53.98
N GLN A 684 28.33 9.98 -53.60
CA GLN A 684 27.13 10.19 -54.42
C GLN A 684 26.48 11.56 -54.19
N GLY A 685 27.06 12.43 -53.37
CA GLY A 685 26.59 13.78 -53.14
C GLY A 685 25.39 13.89 -52.18
N MET A 686 25.13 12.87 -51.35
CA MET A 686 24.00 12.80 -50.42
C MET A 686 24.29 13.51 -49.08
N GLN A 687 24.90 14.69 -49.12
CA GLN A 687 25.31 15.40 -47.90
C GLN A 687 24.11 15.90 -47.10
N GLU A 688 23.04 16.35 -47.77
CA GLU A 688 21.83 16.85 -47.10
C GLU A 688 21.13 15.74 -46.30
N GLU A 689 21.10 14.51 -46.80
CA GLU A 689 20.55 13.34 -46.11
C GLU A 689 21.39 12.95 -44.88
N LEU A 690 22.72 13.03 -44.99
CA LEU A 690 23.64 12.76 -43.88
C LEU A 690 23.52 13.81 -42.77
N ASP A 691 23.40 15.08 -43.13
CA ASP A 691 23.19 16.18 -42.19
C ASP A 691 21.80 16.09 -41.53
N ALA A 692 20.76 15.77 -42.29
CA ALA A 692 19.41 15.55 -41.76
C ALA A 692 19.34 14.31 -40.84
N PHE A 693 20.07 13.25 -41.16
CA PHE A 693 20.22 12.09 -40.28
C PHE A 693 20.88 12.49 -38.96
N ALA A 694 22.01 13.22 -39.02
CA ALA A 694 22.71 13.68 -37.83
C ALA A 694 21.83 14.55 -36.93
N ALA A 695 21.13 15.54 -37.50
CA ALA A 695 20.19 16.39 -36.77
C ALA A 695 19.06 15.59 -36.09
N SER A 696 18.69 14.43 -36.63
CA SER A 696 17.69 13.57 -36.03
C SER A 696 18.19 12.78 -34.80
N LEU A 697 19.50 12.74 -34.54
CA LEU A 697 20.06 12.09 -33.36
C LEU A 697 20.03 12.96 -32.09
N THR A 698 19.50 14.17 -32.18
CA THR A 698 19.33 15.08 -31.03
C THR A 698 18.08 14.75 -30.21
N SER A 699 18.18 14.88 -28.89
CA SER A 699 17.10 14.64 -27.93
C SER A 699 15.84 15.42 -28.29
N GLY A 700 14.68 14.76 -28.17
CA GLY A 700 13.38 15.34 -28.54
C GLY A 700 13.02 15.25 -30.03
N LYS A 701 13.93 14.78 -30.90
CA LYS A 701 13.62 14.60 -32.34
C LYS A 701 12.97 13.24 -32.65
N ASN A 702 13.15 12.23 -31.81
CA ASN A 702 12.49 10.93 -31.94
C ASN A 702 12.05 10.42 -30.57
N GLN A 703 10.86 9.80 -30.53
CA GLN A 703 10.26 9.27 -29.30
C GLN A 703 11.13 8.16 -28.66
N THR A 704 11.73 7.28 -29.47
CA THR A 704 12.61 6.19 -29.02
C THR A 704 14.09 6.61 -28.88
N GLY A 705 14.34 7.87 -28.54
CA GLY A 705 15.66 8.52 -28.54
C GLY A 705 16.66 8.07 -27.47
N PHE A 706 16.64 6.83 -26.99
CA PHE A 706 17.60 6.40 -25.97
C PHE A 706 19.02 6.40 -26.55
N GLY A 707 19.92 7.21 -25.99
CA GLY A 707 21.25 7.47 -26.57
C GLY A 707 21.32 8.68 -27.50
N SER A 708 20.25 9.49 -27.59
CA SER A 708 20.29 10.76 -28.32
C SER A 708 21.18 11.80 -27.64
N GLN A 709 21.72 12.74 -28.41
CA GLN A 709 22.52 13.84 -27.87
C GLN A 709 21.64 14.93 -27.29
N PRO A 710 21.90 15.41 -26.06
CA PRO A 710 21.17 16.55 -25.50
C PRO A 710 21.29 17.82 -26.35
N GLU A 711 22.44 17.99 -27.00
CA GLU A 711 22.72 19.11 -27.90
C GLU A 711 22.66 18.68 -29.38
N GLU A 712 22.58 19.66 -30.27
CA GLU A 712 22.59 19.42 -31.71
C GLU A 712 23.90 18.74 -32.12
N ILE A 713 23.77 17.63 -32.86
CA ILE A 713 24.92 16.83 -33.32
C ILE A 713 25.05 16.95 -34.83
N ASP A 714 26.27 17.30 -35.28
CA ASP A 714 26.60 17.35 -36.70
C ASP A 714 27.09 15.99 -37.21
N TYR A 715 27.05 15.82 -38.54
CA TYR A 715 27.46 14.57 -39.18
C TYR A 715 28.93 14.21 -38.92
N ARG A 716 29.81 15.22 -38.77
CA ARG A 716 31.22 15.00 -38.42
C ARG A 716 31.34 14.31 -37.06
N ARG A 717 30.58 14.75 -36.06
CA ARG A 717 30.55 14.16 -34.73
C ARG A 717 29.97 12.75 -34.72
N VAL A 718 28.96 12.46 -35.56
CA VAL A 718 28.46 11.09 -35.75
C VAL A 718 29.58 10.15 -36.20
N LYS A 719 30.40 10.57 -37.19
CA LYS A 719 31.55 9.78 -37.64
C LYS A 719 32.59 9.57 -36.54
N GLU A 720 32.86 10.60 -35.73
CA GLU A 720 33.79 10.50 -34.60
C GLU A 720 33.34 9.45 -33.59
N ILE A 721 32.06 9.46 -33.20
CA ILE A 721 31.50 8.50 -32.22
C ILE A 721 31.64 7.07 -32.75
N LEU A 722 31.21 6.82 -33.99
CA LEU A 722 31.27 5.49 -34.60
C LEU A 722 32.72 4.99 -34.78
N THR A 723 33.64 5.89 -35.13
CA THR A 723 35.06 5.55 -35.35
C THR A 723 35.79 5.29 -34.03
N ALA A 724 35.50 6.10 -33.00
CA ALA A 724 36.11 5.95 -31.69
C ALA A 724 35.66 4.66 -30.99
N ASN A 725 34.39 4.28 -31.17
CA ASN A 725 33.80 3.07 -30.59
C ASN A 725 34.05 2.97 -29.07
N ASP A 726 33.91 4.10 -28.36
CA ASP A 726 34.16 4.18 -26.93
C ASP A 726 33.06 3.41 -26.17
N PRO A 727 33.41 2.50 -25.24
CA PRO A 727 32.46 1.81 -24.37
C PRO A 727 31.43 2.72 -23.70
N LYS A 728 31.80 3.97 -23.37
CA LYS A 728 30.91 4.95 -22.72
C LYS A 728 29.81 5.47 -23.64
N ASP A 729 30.01 5.36 -24.95
CA ASP A 729 29.08 5.84 -25.97
C ASP A 729 28.27 4.69 -26.57
N LEU A 730 28.27 3.48 -25.97
CA LEU A 730 27.60 2.30 -26.52
C LEU A 730 26.12 2.55 -26.84
N ASN A 731 25.37 3.20 -25.95
CA ASN A 731 23.96 3.53 -26.19
C ASN A 731 23.79 4.51 -27.36
N GLN A 732 24.68 5.50 -27.50
CA GLN A 732 24.66 6.45 -28.61
C GLN A 732 24.99 5.74 -29.93
N ILE A 733 26.00 4.86 -29.93
CA ILE A 733 26.39 4.06 -31.10
C ILE A 733 25.22 3.19 -31.57
N LEU A 734 24.56 2.49 -30.64
CA LEU A 734 23.41 1.64 -30.97
C LEU A 734 22.20 2.46 -31.41
N PHE A 735 21.98 3.66 -30.87
CA PHE A 735 20.95 4.56 -31.37
C PHE A 735 21.22 5.03 -32.80
N ILE A 736 22.47 5.37 -33.14
CA ILE A 736 22.89 5.71 -34.50
C ILE A 736 22.59 4.54 -35.46
N GLN A 737 23.00 3.33 -35.09
CA GLN A 737 22.76 2.13 -35.91
C GLN A 737 21.25 1.85 -36.09
N PHE A 738 20.47 1.94 -35.00
CA PHE A 738 19.03 1.75 -35.05
C PHE A 738 18.34 2.79 -35.93
N LEU A 739 18.61 4.08 -35.71
CA LEU A 739 17.93 5.15 -36.41
C LEU A 739 18.25 5.13 -37.90
N PHE A 740 19.49 4.77 -38.26
CA PHE A 740 19.86 4.52 -39.64
C PHE A 740 19.06 3.37 -40.26
N ALA A 741 18.98 2.23 -39.56
CA ALA A 741 18.22 1.07 -40.00
C ALA A 741 16.73 1.38 -40.16
N GLN A 742 16.17 2.19 -39.26
CA GLN A 742 14.77 2.58 -39.28
C GLN A 742 14.44 3.50 -40.46
N LYS A 743 15.29 4.49 -40.75
CA LYS A 743 14.99 5.58 -41.69
C LYS A 743 15.53 5.36 -43.09
N TYR A 744 16.71 4.78 -43.24
CA TYR A 744 17.46 4.80 -44.51
C TYR A 744 17.68 3.43 -45.11
N MET A 745 17.91 2.40 -44.31
CA MET A 745 18.24 1.05 -44.82
C MET A 745 17.27 0.53 -45.89
N ARG A 746 15.98 0.88 -45.80
CA ARG A 746 14.95 0.45 -46.77
C ARG A 746 14.84 1.33 -48.02
N THR A 747 15.48 2.50 -48.03
CA THR A 747 15.34 3.53 -49.07
C THR A 747 16.67 3.93 -49.69
N LEU A 748 17.76 3.22 -49.36
CA LEU A 748 19.04 3.45 -50.00
C LEU A 748 18.96 3.16 -51.50
N PRO A 749 19.57 3.99 -52.36
CA PRO A 749 19.71 3.68 -53.77
C PRO A 749 20.46 2.36 -54.00
N GLU A 750 20.09 1.61 -55.04
CA GLU A 750 20.78 0.36 -55.44
C GLU A 750 22.27 0.61 -55.79
N SER A 751 22.67 1.85 -56.06
CA SER A 751 24.08 2.25 -56.24
C SER A 751 24.90 2.17 -54.95
N ILE A 752 24.26 2.14 -53.77
CA ILE A 752 24.92 1.94 -52.48
C ILE A 752 25.02 0.44 -52.22
N GLN A 753 26.23 -0.11 -52.36
CA GLN A 753 26.49 -1.55 -52.29
C GLN A 753 26.70 -2.02 -50.85
N ALA A 754 26.55 -3.32 -50.61
CA ALA A 754 26.83 -3.93 -49.32
C ALA A 754 28.24 -3.56 -48.83
N PRO A 755 28.38 -3.08 -47.58
CA PRO A 755 29.68 -2.63 -47.08
C PRO A 755 30.67 -3.78 -46.84
N ASN A 756 30.18 -5.01 -46.68
CA ASN A 756 30.98 -6.20 -46.41
C ASN A 756 30.50 -7.43 -47.20
N LYS A 757 31.38 -7.99 -48.04
CA LYS A 757 31.10 -9.14 -48.93
C LYS A 757 31.73 -10.46 -48.44
N GLY A 758 31.89 -10.60 -47.13
CA GLY A 758 32.41 -11.82 -46.51
C GLY A 758 31.48 -13.02 -46.70
N MET A 759 32.03 -14.22 -46.48
CA MET A 759 31.24 -15.45 -46.51
C MET A 759 30.23 -15.44 -45.34
N PRO A 760 28.92 -15.54 -45.60
CA PRO A 760 27.92 -15.55 -44.53
C PRO A 760 28.07 -16.83 -43.68
N THR A 761 27.79 -16.73 -42.38
CA THR A 761 27.87 -17.83 -41.42
C THR A 761 26.60 -18.00 -40.61
N GLY A 762 26.48 -19.11 -39.88
CA GLY A 762 25.29 -19.43 -39.07
C GLY A 762 24.00 -19.53 -39.89
N THR A 763 22.88 -19.13 -39.29
CA THR A 763 21.54 -19.22 -39.89
C THR A 763 21.39 -18.33 -41.12
N LEU A 764 22.07 -17.18 -41.20
CA LEU A 764 22.06 -16.36 -42.41
C LEU A 764 22.54 -17.16 -43.63
N ARG A 765 23.61 -17.95 -43.48
CA ARG A 765 24.11 -18.79 -44.57
C ARG A 765 23.05 -19.77 -45.05
N GLN A 766 22.30 -20.38 -44.13
CA GLN A 766 21.23 -21.31 -44.46
C GLN A 766 20.12 -20.59 -45.23
N ILE A 767 19.70 -19.42 -44.75
CA ILE A 767 18.71 -18.57 -45.42
C ILE A 767 19.15 -18.20 -46.84
N ILE A 768 20.41 -17.81 -47.03
CA ILE A 768 20.97 -17.44 -48.35
C ILE A 768 21.05 -18.65 -49.29
N VAL A 769 21.44 -19.82 -48.79
CA VAL A 769 21.50 -21.05 -49.58
C VAL A 769 20.13 -21.48 -50.11
N GLU A 770 19.06 -21.12 -49.41
CA GLU A 770 17.66 -21.38 -49.80
C GLU A 770 17.01 -20.21 -50.55
N TYR A 771 17.68 -19.06 -50.64
CA TYR A 771 17.14 -17.86 -51.25
C TYR A 771 16.89 -18.05 -52.74
N ASN A 772 15.72 -17.62 -53.21
CA ASN A 772 15.28 -17.65 -54.61
C ASN A 772 15.52 -19.02 -55.30
N ASP A 773 14.93 -20.07 -54.72
CA ASP A 773 15.07 -21.47 -55.16
C ASP A 773 16.52 -21.99 -55.22
N GLY A 774 17.39 -21.45 -54.36
CA GLY A 774 18.77 -21.88 -54.20
C GLY A 774 19.77 -21.20 -55.13
N GLU A 775 19.47 -19.97 -55.57
CA GLU A 775 20.32 -19.15 -56.44
C GLU A 775 21.77 -19.06 -55.95
N PHE A 776 21.98 -18.91 -54.64
CA PHE A 776 23.30 -18.72 -54.04
C PHE A 776 23.86 -19.97 -53.38
N LYS A 777 23.30 -21.15 -53.64
CA LYS A 777 23.68 -22.41 -52.97
C LYS A 777 25.16 -22.75 -53.08
N ASP A 778 25.73 -22.61 -54.28
CA ASP A 778 27.13 -22.98 -54.56
C ASP A 778 28.12 -21.83 -54.24
N ASN A 779 27.64 -20.58 -54.18
CA ASN A 779 28.44 -19.41 -53.82
C ASN A 779 27.65 -18.41 -52.97
N PRO A 780 27.46 -18.67 -51.65
CA PRO A 780 26.69 -17.79 -50.77
C PRO A 780 27.23 -16.37 -50.65
N ALA A 781 28.54 -16.14 -50.85
CA ALA A 781 29.13 -14.81 -50.76
C ALA A 781 28.64 -13.87 -51.87
N ALA A 782 28.27 -14.41 -53.05
CA ALA A 782 27.73 -13.63 -54.16
C ALA A 782 26.37 -12.98 -53.85
N PHE A 783 25.70 -13.40 -52.77
CA PHE A 783 24.46 -12.76 -52.31
C PHE A 783 24.63 -11.24 -52.11
N PHE A 784 25.80 -10.82 -51.63
CA PHE A 784 26.15 -9.43 -51.34
C PHE A 784 26.70 -8.66 -52.54
N ASP A 785 26.82 -9.28 -53.72
CA ASP A 785 27.42 -8.61 -54.87
C ASP A 785 26.55 -7.49 -55.44
N GLU A 786 25.23 -7.70 -55.38
CA GLU A 786 24.19 -6.73 -55.76
C GLU A 786 23.11 -6.74 -54.67
N MET A 787 22.91 -5.58 -54.03
CA MET A 787 21.89 -5.40 -52.99
C MET A 787 20.65 -4.74 -53.58
N ASP A 788 19.53 -5.45 -53.52
CA ASP A 788 18.20 -4.90 -53.79
C ASP A 788 17.43 -4.68 -52.47
N VAL A 789 16.26 -4.04 -52.58
CA VAL A 789 15.38 -3.73 -51.44
C VAL A 789 14.93 -4.99 -50.69
N ASP A 790 14.75 -6.12 -51.38
CA ASP A 790 14.29 -7.38 -50.77
C ASP A 790 15.39 -8.05 -49.95
N LYS A 791 16.63 -8.06 -50.45
CA LYS A 791 17.81 -8.52 -49.70
C LYS A 791 18.07 -7.62 -48.49
N LEU A 792 17.96 -6.30 -48.65
CA LEU A 792 18.15 -5.33 -47.57
C LEU A 792 17.13 -5.44 -46.45
N ARG A 793 15.95 -6.05 -46.69
CA ARG A 793 14.91 -6.25 -45.66
C ARG A 793 14.69 -7.72 -45.29
N LEU A 794 15.58 -8.61 -45.72
CA LEU A 794 15.38 -10.05 -45.61
C LEU A 794 15.17 -10.51 -44.16
N ILE A 795 15.98 -10.04 -43.21
CA ILE A 795 15.80 -10.45 -41.81
C ILE A 795 14.66 -9.68 -41.15
N SER A 796 14.63 -8.36 -41.32
CA SER A 796 13.68 -7.50 -40.61
C SER A 796 12.22 -7.71 -41.04
N ASP A 797 11.96 -7.66 -42.36
CA ASP A 797 10.60 -7.70 -42.87
C ASP A 797 10.14 -9.15 -43.15
N VAL A 798 10.97 -9.95 -43.84
CA VAL A 798 10.55 -11.30 -44.27
C VAL A 798 10.61 -12.31 -43.12
N LYS A 799 11.71 -12.35 -42.36
CA LYS A 799 11.87 -13.35 -41.29
C LYS A 799 11.18 -12.95 -39.98
N ILE A 800 10.94 -11.66 -39.72
CA ILE A 800 10.34 -11.20 -38.46
C ILE A 800 8.97 -10.54 -38.66
N TYR A 801 8.84 -9.41 -39.35
CA TYR A 801 7.53 -8.74 -39.46
C TYR A 801 6.46 -9.57 -40.16
N GLY A 802 6.84 -10.42 -41.12
CA GLY A 802 5.93 -11.38 -41.76
C GLY A 802 5.72 -12.69 -40.99
N SER A 803 6.35 -12.87 -39.83
CA SER A 803 6.31 -14.14 -39.08
C SER A 803 5.09 -14.26 -38.19
N ALA A 804 4.69 -15.51 -37.91
CA ALA A 804 3.64 -15.80 -36.94
C ALA A 804 3.96 -15.28 -35.54
N LEU A 805 5.25 -15.16 -35.17
CA LEU A 805 5.66 -14.58 -33.88
C LEU A 805 5.22 -13.11 -33.78
N TYR A 806 5.30 -12.35 -34.88
CA TYR A 806 5.01 -10.90 -34.88
C TYR A 806 3.55 -10.57 -35.22
N THR A 807 2.88 -11.41 -36.00
CA THR A 807 1.54 -11.14 -36.55
C THR A 807 0.41 -11.91 -35.86
N ALA A 808 0.65 -12.60 -34.74
CA ALA A 808 -0.36 -13.44 -34.10
C ALA A 808 -1.59 -12.63 -33.61
N GLU A 809 -1.37 -11.38 -33.20
CA GLU A 809 -2.43 -10.45 -32.79
C GLU A 809 -2.07 -9.01 -33.14
N SER A 810 -3.04 -8.24 -33.62
CA SER A 810 -2.88 -6.81 -33.90
C SER A 810 -2.52 -6.04 -32.63
N GLY A 811 -1.55 -5.13 -32.73
CA GLY A 811 -1.12 -4.30 -31.60
C GLY A 811 -0.13 -4.99 -30.66
N ARG A 812 0.12 -6.31 -30.80
CA ARG A 812 1.14 -7.07 -30.06
C ARG A 812 1.06 -6.95 -28.53
N GLY A 813 -0.16 -6.77 -28.00
CA GLY A 813 -0.42 -6.58 -26.58
C GLY A 813 -0.43 -5.13 -26.08
N ARG A 814 -0.23 -4.15 -26.97
CA ARG A 814 -0.29 -2.72 -26.60
C ARG A 814 -1.72 -2.23 -26.52
N LYS A 815 -2.01 -1.40 -25.51
CA LYS A 815 -3.28 -0.69 -25.34
C LYS A 815 -3.05 0.81 -25.54
N GLY A 816 -3.85 1.41 -26.42
CA GLY A 816 -3.74 2.84 -26.73
C GLY A 816 -2.44 3.23 -27.44
N SER A 817 -2.27 4.53 -27.67
CA SER A 817 -1.07 5.13 -28.26
C SER A 817 -0.05 5.52 -27.19
N LEU A 818 1.23 5.35 -27.49
CA LEU A 818 2.33 5.80 -26.63
C LEU A 818 2.30 7.35 -26.52
N PRO A 819 2.23 7.93 -25.30
CA PRO A 819 2.15 9.37 -25.13
C PRO A 819 3.50 10.06 -25.39
N GLU A 820 3.46 11.36 -25.69
CA GLU A 820 4.66 12.20 -25.89
C GLU A 820 5.25 12.67 -24.55
N VAL A 821 5.61 11.73 -23.69
CA VAL A 821 6.26 11.99 -22.39
C VAL A 821 7.68 11.48 -22.44
N GLN A 822 8.63 12.23 -21.87
CA GLN A 822 10.03 11.83 -21.85
C GLN A 822 10.50 11.49 -20.44
N SER A 823 11.52 10.62 -20.36
CA SER A 823 12.24 10.24 -19.16
C SER A 823 13.73 10.14 -19.49
N SER A 824 14.56 10.27 -18.46
CA SER A 824 15.99 9.97 -18.50
C SER A 824 16.33 8.70 -17.73
N GLN A 825 15.33 8.05 -17.12
CA GLN A 825 15.54 6.95 -16.20
C GLN A 825 15.67 5.62 -16.94
N MET A 826 16.73 4.88 -16.65
CA MET A 826 17.01 3.58 -17.26
C MET A 826 16.25 2.45 -16.55
N GLY A 827 15.92 1.41 -17.33
CA GLY A 827 15.29 0.17 -16.88
C GLY A 827 13.84 -0.01 -17.36
N VAL A 828 13.29 -1.18 -17.08
CA VAL A 828 11.91 -1.60 -17.41
C VAL A 828 10.94 -1.43 -16.23
N MET A 829 11.32 -0.64 -15.21
CA MET A 829 10.43 -0.28 -14.10
C MET A 829 9.24 0.53 -14.61
N LEU A 830 8.05 0.31 -14.03
CA LEU A 830 6.85 1.11 -14.35
C LEU A 830 6.90 2.48 -13.67
N ALA A 831 6.10 3.42 -14.18
CA ALA A 831 5.89 4.70 -13.51
C ALA A 831 5.32 4.46 -12.09
N GLY A 832 5.92 5.10 -11.08
CA GLY A 832 5.53 4.96 -9.67
C GLY A 832 6.21 3.83 -8.90
N GLN A 833 7.00 2.98 -9.56
CA GLN A 833 7.80 1.97 -8.88
C GLN A 833 9.12 2.55 -8.35
N SER A 834 9.73 1.89 -7.36
CA SER A 834 11.04 2.29 -6.83
C SER A 834 12.12 2.13 -7.88
N GLU A 835 12.73 3.24 -8.28
CA GLU A 835 13.87 3.28 -9.22
C GLU A 835 15.17 3.61 -8.47
N GLU A 836 15.15 3.53 -7.14
CA GLU A 836 16.28 3.91 -6.30
C GLU A 836 17.54 3.12 -6.68
N GLY A 837 18.63 3.84 -6.93
CA GLY A 837 19.92 3.26 -7.31
C GLY A 837 20.02 2.78 -8.76
N LEU A 838 18.98 2.91 -9.59
CA LEU A 838 19.11 2.74 -11.04
C LEU A 838 19.65 4.05 -11.66
N PRO A 839 20.59 3.97 -12.61
CA PRO A 839 21.16 5.15 -13.25
C PRO A 839 20.17 5.88 -14.15
N VAL A 840 20.44 7.16 -14.34
CA VAL A 840 19.83 7.98 -15.39
C VAL A 840 20.83 8.16 -16.53
N ASP A 841 20.31 8.26 -17.75
CA ASP A 841 21.10 8.59 -18.94
C ASP A 841 20.94 10.08 -19.30
N PRO A 842 21.95 10.74 -19.89
CA PRO A 842 21.82 12.14 -20.31
C PRO A 842 20.79 12.38 -21.41
N SER A 843 20.45 11.35 -22.20
CA SER A 843 19.42 11.44 -23.25
C SER A 843 18.00 11.51 -22.65
N SER A 844 17.03 11.93 -23.48
CA SER A 844 15.63 11.98 -23.09
C SER A 844 14.77 11.30 -24.15
N TRP A 845 14.05 10.26 -23.74
CA TRP A 845 13.24 9.42 -24.62
C TRP A 845 11.97 8.97 -23.92
N THR A 846 11.08 8.28 -24.62
CA THR A 846 9.87 7.69 -24.06
C THR A 846 10.10 6.19 -23.87
N PRO A 847 10.35 5.68 -22.65
CA PRO A 847 10.43 4.25 -22.40
C PRO A 847 9.05 3.60 -22.59
N ASP A 848 8.94 2.65 -23.51
CA ASP A 848 7.70 1.89 -23.73
C ASP A 848 7.24 1.22 -22.42
N ALA A 849 8.15 0.63 -21.66
CA ALA A 849 7.83 -0.05 -20.41
C ALA A 849 7.08 0.85 -19.40
N LYS A 850 7.31 2.17 -19.41
CA LYS A 850 6.67 3.12 -18.48
C LYS A 850 5.34 3.66 -18.97
N TYR A 851 5.24 3.87 -20.28
CA TYR A 851 4.21 4.73 -20.85
C TYR A 851 3.34 4.03 -21.89
N GLN A 852 3.70 2.81 -22.32
CA GLN A 852 2.85 1.97 -23.15
C GLN A 852 1.99 1.09 -22.25
N GLU A 853 0.67 1.35 -22.19
CA GLU A 853 -0.24 0.47 -21.47
C GLU A 853 -0.27 -0.93 -22.11
N ALA A 854 -0.38 -1.96 -21.26
CA ALA A 854 -0.59 -3.34 -21.68
C ALA A 854 -2.07 -3.66 -21.81
N ASN A 855 -2.44 -4.37 -22.87
CA ASN A 855 -3.74 -5.02 -22.98
C ASN A 855 -3.67 -6.39 -22.29
N LEU A 856 -4.11 -6.48 -21.04
CA LEU A 856 -4.02 -7.72 -20.25
C LEU A 856 -4.78 -8.91 -20.83
N ASP A 857 -5.74 -8.68 -21.73
CA ASP A 857 -6.48 -9.73 -22.44
C ASP A 857 -5.73 -10.28 -23.68
N SER A 858 -4.62 -9.65 -24.06
CA SER A 858 -3.80 -10.05 -25.21
C SER A 858 -3.09 -11.38 -24.97
N ILE A 859 -3.02 -12.20 -26.01
CA ILE A 859 -2.23 -13.44 -25.99
C ILE A 859 -0.74 -13.18 -25.72
N TYR A 860 -0.20 -12.04 -26.18
CA TYR A 860 1.21 -11.69 -25.96
C TYR A 860 1.48 -11.35 -24.50
N VAL A 861 0.59 -10.58 -23.88
CA VAL A 861 0.74 -10.17 -22.48
C VAL A 861 0.57 -11.40 -21.59
N ARG A 862 -0.49 -12.18 -21.82
CA ARG A 862 -0.81 -13.39 -21.06
C ARG A 862 0.35 -14.38 -21.05
N ASP A 863 0.99 -14.64 -22.19
CA ASP A 863 2.11 -15.60 -22.29
C ASP A 863 3.31 -15.22 -21.43
N LEU A 864 3.55 -13.93 -21.20
CA LEU A 864 4.64 -13.48 -20.34
C LEU A 864 4.22 -13.47 -18.87
N ILE A 865 3.11 -12.81 -18.55
CA ILE A 865 2.73 -12.59 -17.14
C ILE A 865 2.30 -13.89 -16.45
N GLU A 866 1.71 -14.85 -17.18
CA GLU A 866 1.40 -16.18 -16.62
C GLU A 866 2.66 -17.03 -16.36
N ASN A 867 3.77 -16.71 -17.01
CA ASN A 867 5.08 -17.29 -16.77
C ASN A 867 5.95 -16.41 -15.86
N ASP A 868 5.38 -15.43 -15.14
CA ASP A 868 6.11 -14.50 -14.27
C ASP A 868 7.18 -13.65 -14.97
N ALA A 869 7.11 -13.54 -16.31
CA ALA A 869 8.03 -12.76 -17.12
C ALA A 869 7.50 -11.33 -17.39
N VAL A 870 8.40 -10.39 -17.62
CA VAL A 870 8.05 -9.00 -17.84
C VAL A 870 7.48 -8.81 -19.26
N TYR A 871 6.32 -8.18 -19.35
CA TYR A 871 5.81 -7.58 -20.58
C TYR A 871 6.07 -6.07 -20.58
N ALA A 872 6.56 -5.53 -21.70
CA ALA A 872 6.72 -4.10 -21.90
C ALA A 872 5.97 -3.61 -23.14
N ALA A 873 6.20 -4.22 -24.32
CA ALA A 873 5.68 -3.69 -25.57
C ALA A 873 5.32 -4.73 -26.65
N GLY A 874 5.53 -6.03 -26.40
CA GLY A 874 5.38 -7.12 -27.37
C GLY A 874 6.65 -7.42 -28.18
N PRO A 875 6.65 -8.45 -29.04
CA PRO A 875 7.85 -8.86 -29.78
C PRO A 875 8.51 -7.71 -30.54
N SER A 876 9.80 -7.50 -30.26
CA SER A 876 10.49 -6.29 -30.65
C SER A 876 10.73 -6.20 -32.15
N GLY A 877 10.13 -5.16 -32.74
CA GLY A 877 10.41 -4.81 -34.13
C GLY A 877 11.75 -4.11 -34.32
N MET A 878 12.27 -3.49 -33.27
CA MET A 878 13.59 -2.83 -33.26
C MET A 878 14.72 -3.87 -33.24
N THR A 879 14.54 -4.99 -32.54
CA THR A 879 15.49 -6.12 -32.57
C THR A 879 15.70 -6.61 -33.99
N SER A 880 14.62 -6.71 -34.79
CA SER A 880 14.71 -7.14 -36.19
C SER A 880 15.62 -6.25 -37.05
N LEU A 881 15.62 -4.94 -36.77
CA LEU A 881 16.46 -3.96 -37.48
C LEU A 881 17.93 -4.11 -37.07
N PHE A 882 18.20 -4.30 -35.78
CA PHE A 882 19.55 -4.59 -35.30
C PHE A 882 20.13 -5.90 -35.86
N LEU A 883 19.33 -6.97 -35.87
CA LEU A 883 19.76 -8.25 -36.46
C LEU A 883 20.05 -8.11 -37.95
N ASN A 884 19.27 -7.30 -38.65
CA ASN A 884 19.52 -7.02 -40.06
C ASN A 884 20.77 -6.16 -40.27
N MET A 885 21.05 -5.17 -39.40
CA MET A 885 22.32 -4.43 -39.40
C MET A 885 23.52 -5.34 -39.14
N MET A 886 23.41 -6.25 -38.17
CA MET A 886 24.43 -7.24 -37.85
C MET A 886 24.80 -8.10 -39.07
N GLU A 887 23.79 -8.61 -39.76
CA GLU A 887 23.96 -9.54 -40.87
C GLU A 887 24.32 -8.83 -42.20
N MET A 888 23.65 -7.75 -42.55
CA MET A 888 23.79 -7.08 -43.85
C MET A 888 24.91 -6.04 -43.87
N TYR A 889 25.14 -5.35 -42.76
CA TYR A 889 26.13 -4.27 -42.68
C TYR A 889 27.39 -4.73 -41.95
N GLY A 890 27.24 -5.49 -40.86
CA GLY A 890 28.38 -6.10 -40.16
C GLY A 890 28.96 -7.29 -40.92
N ASN A 891 28.10 -8.18 -41.45
CA ASN A 891 28.47 -9.49 -42.00
C ASN A 891 29.46 -10.22 -41.06
N LEU A 892 29.06 -10.36 -39.80
CA LEU A 892 29.93 -10.87 -38.74
C LEU A 892 30.39 -12.30 -39.07
N PRO A 893 31.70 -12.58 -38.94
CA PRO A 893 32.36 -13.74 -39.52
C PRO A 893 32.00 -15.07 -38.86
N ASP A 894 31.49 -15.07 -37.63
CA ASP A 894 31.09 -16.29 -36.91
C ASP A 894 29.93 -16.03 -35.93
N VAL A 895 29.41 -17.12 -35.36
CA VAL A 895 28.23 -17.08 -34.49
C VAL A 895 28.53 -16.41 -33.14
N HIS A 896 29.75 -16.50 -32.62
CA HIS A 896 30.11 -15.88 -31.34
C HIS A 896 30.13 -14.36 -31.46
N GLU A 897 30.69 -13.81 -32.54
CA GLU A 897 30.62 -12.36 -32.78
C GLU A 897 29.17 -11.86 -32.94
N LYS A 898 28.30 -12.65 -33.59
CA LYS A 898 26.87 -12.35 -33.66
C LYS A 898 26.22 -12.33 -32.28
N GLN A 899 26.57 -13.29 -31.44
CA GLN A 899 26.10 -13.38 -30.06
C GLN A 899 26.60 -12.21 -29.20
N HIS A 900 27.84 -11.75 -29.38
CA HIS A 900 28.38 -10.58 -28.66
C HIS A 900 27.70 -9.27 -29.09
N TYR A 901 27.49 -9.07 -30.39
CA TYR A 901 26.72 -7.92 -30.88
C TYR A 901 25.29 -7.94 -30.33
N PHE A 902 24.66 -9.12 -30.37
CA PHE A 902 23.32 -9.29 -29.85
C PHE A 902 23.22 -9.04 -28.34
N ALA A 903 24.24 -9.41 -27.56
CA ALA A 903 24.31 -9.07 -26.14
C ALA A 903 24.31 -7.54 -25.92
N ALA A 904 25.05 -6.78 -26.73
CA ALA A 904 25.02 -5.31 -26.70
C ALA A 904 23.64 -4.73 -27.05
N VAL A 905 22.96 -5.31 -28.05
CA VAL A 905 21.59 -4.94 -28.42
C VAL A 905 20.62 -5.22 -27.27
N SER A 906 20.71 -6.39 -26.63
CA SER A 906 19.86 -6.72 -25.47
C SER A 906 20.07 -5.75 -24.31
N ALA A 907 21.33 -5.40 -24.02
CA ALA A 907 21.68 -4.44 -22.99
C ALA A 907 21.09 -3.06 -23.27
N TYR A 908 21.21 -2.57 -24.51
CA TYR A 908 20.64 -1.29 -24.93
C TYR A 908 19.11 -1.25 -24.81
N MET A 909 18.43 -2.26 -25.35
CA MET A 909 16.97 -2.23 -25.44
C MET A 909 16.28 -2.33 -24.09
N VAL A 910 16.75 -3.24 -23.22
CA VAL A 910 16.16 -3.46 -21.90
C VAL A 910 16.54 -2.32 -20.95
N SER A 911 17.78 -1.84 -20.99
CA SER A 911 18.20 -0.69 -20.17
C SER A 911 17.50 0.60 -20.56
N GLY A 912 17.14 0.77 -21.83
CA GLY A 912 16.32 1.89 -22.28
C GLY A 912 14.85 1.77 -21.89
N GLY A 913 14.42 0.67 -21.26
CA GLY A 913 13.00 0.43 -21.00
C GLY A 913 12.16 0.34 -22.28
N LEU A 914 12.79 0.00 -23.42
CA LEU A 914 12.12 -0.04 -24.72
C LEU A 914 11.37 -1.36 -24.91
N HIS A 915 11.93 -2.47 -24.40
CA HIS A 915 11.34 -3.81 -24.45
C HIS A 915 11.82 -4.63 -23.25
N SER A 916 11.09 -5.68 -22.87
CA SER A 916 11.58 -6.65 -21.88
C SER A 916 12.61 -7.60 -22.51
N LEU A 917 13.32 -8.36 -21.67
CA LEU A 917 14.37 -9.26 -22.14
C LEU A 917 13.82 -10.33 -23.08
N HIS A 918 12.69 -10.97 -22.76
CA HIS A 918 12.08 -11.96 -23.66
C HIS A 918 11.65 -11.36 -25.01
N GLU A 919 11.12 -10.13 -24.99
CA GLU A 919 10.70 -9.43 -26.20
C GLU A 919 11.88 -9.12 -27.15
N VAL A 920 13.12 -9.19 -26.65
CA VAL A 920 14.36 -9.06 -27.43
C VAL A 920 14.98 -10.42 -27.78
N LEU A 921 15.10 -11.34 -26.81
CA LEU A 921 15.69 -12.67 -27.01
C LEU A 921 14.85 -13.56 -27.95
N GLY A 922 13.52 -13.52 -27.81
CA GLY A 922 12.59 -14.32 -28.59
C GLY A 922 12.74 -14.11 -30.11
N PRO A 923 12.63 -12.87 -30.64
CA PRO A 923 12.80 -12.62 -32.06
C PRO A 923 14.17 -13.02 -32.61
N ALA A 924 15.24 -12.85 -31.84
CA ALA A 924 16.59 -13.23 -32.25
C ALA A 924 16.78 -14.74 -32.37
N GLN A 925 16.25 -15.49 -31.38
CA GLN A 925 16.22 -16.94 -31.46
C GLN A 925 15.35 -17.43 -32.62
N TYR A 926 14.15 -16.85 -32.78
CA TYR A 926 13.21 -17.28 -33.80
C TYR A 926 13.71 -17.06 -35.23
N ALA A 927 14.35 -15.91 -35.50
CA ALA A 927 14.78 -15.56 -36.85
C ALA A 927 16.16 -16.13 -37.23
N LEU A 928 17.08 -16.22 -36.28
CA LEU A 928 18.49 -16.47 -36.55
C LEU A 928 19.12 -17.57 -35.67
N ASP A 929 18.38 -18.22 -34.77
CA ASP A 929 18.88 -19.28 -33.88
C ASP A 929 20.12 -18.83 -33.07
N LEU A 930 20.12 -17.58 -32.58
CA LEU A 930 21.27 -17.00 -31.88
C LEU A 930 21.43 -17.49 -30.45
N ILE A 931 20.42 -18.14 -29.88
CA ILE A 931 20.43 -18.66 -28.51
C ILE A 931 19.91 -20.11 -28.52
N PRO A 932 20.63 -21.06 -29.12
CA PRO A 932 20.13 -22.42 -29.28
C PRO A 932 19.63 -23.01 -27.95
N GLY A 933 18.41 -23.54 -27.95
CA GLY A 933 17.75 -24.06 -26.74
C GLY A 933 16.94 -23.02 -25.94
N TYR A 934 16.90 -21.76 -26.37
CA TYR A 934 15.99 -20.77 -25.81
C TYR A 934 14.55 -21.03 -26.26
N ALA A 935 13.61 -21.04 -25.33
CA ALA A 935 12.21 -21.35 -25.58
C ALA A 935 11.52 -20.14 -26.24
N VAL A 936 11.11 -20.32 -27.50
CA VAL A 936 10.30 -19.34 -28.22
C VAL A 936 9.26 -20.06 -29.08
N THR A 937 8.01 -19.65 -28.95
CA THR A 937 6.92 -20.12 -29.80
C THR A 937 6.00 -18.95 -30.15
N PRO A 938 5.42 -18.91 -31.36
CA PRO A 938 4.36 -17.96 -31.66
C PRO A 938 3.21 -18.09 -30.65
N PRO A 939 2.67 -16.99 -30.11
CA PRO A 939 1.60 -17.05 -29.12
C PRO A 939 0.31 -17.61 -29.72
N GLN A 940 -0.42 -18.37 -28.92
CA GLN A 940 -1.66 -19.05 -29.33
C GLN A 940 -2.80 -18.75 -28.35
N LYS A 941 -4.05 -18.70 -28.81
CA LYS A 941 -5.18 -18.38 -27.92
C LYS A 941 -5.44 -19.48 -26.90
N GLU A 942 -5.26 -20.73 -27.30
CA GLU A 942 -5.67 -21.92 -26.54
C GLU A 942 -4.57 -22.44 -25.60
N ALA A 943 -3.33 -21.93 -25.67
CA ALA A 943 -2.20 -22.41 -24.89
C ALA A 943 -1.31 -21.25 -24.41
N ILE A 944 -0.67 -21.45 -23.26
CA ILE A 944 0.38 -20.55 -22.75
C ILE A 944 1.71 -21.00 -23.33
N ALA A 945 2.50 -20.05 -23.85
CA ALA A 945 3.86 -20.32 -24.30
C ALA A 945 4.72 -20.92 -23.17
N PRO A 946 5.75 -21.72 -23.49
CA PRO A 946 6.71 -22.16 -22.48
C PRO A 946 7.38 -20.97 -21.78
N PRO A 947 7.74 -21.11 -20.49
CA PRO A 947 8.39 -20.04 -19.74
C PRO A 947 9.74 -19.65 -20.39
N PRO A 948 10.09 -18.35 -20.39
CA PRO A 948 11.39 -17.91 -20.87
C PRO A 948 12.53 -18.49 -20.03
N ASN A 949 13.58 -18.99 -20.68
CA ASN A 949 14.77 -19.55 -20.03
C ASN A 949 15.99 -18.65 -20.18
N PHE A 950 16.00 -17.48 -19.51
CA PHE A 950 17.06 -16.47 -19.65
C PHE A 950 18.45 -17.01 -19.30
N HIS A 951 18.54 -17.99 -18.41
CA HIS A 951 19.83 -18.58 -18.06
C HIS A 951 20.54 -19.17 -19.28
N GLN A 952 19.80 -19.69 -20.26
CA GLN A 952 20.39 -20.22 -21.50
C GLN A 952 21.20 -19.14 -22.24
N PHE A 953 20.69 -17.92 -22.30
CA PHE A 953 21.39 -16.77 -22.89
C PHE A 953 22.61 -16.40 -22.05
N TYR A 954 22.44 -16.20 -20.74
CA TYR A 954 23.54 -15.79 -19.87
C TYR A 954 24.66 -16.83 -19.85
N GLN A 955 24.34 -18.12 -19.74
CA GLN A 955 25.31 -19.21 -19.74
C GLN A 955 26.11 -19.25 -21.04
N GLN A 956 25.44 -19.17 -22.19
CA GLN A 956 26.15 -19.15 -23.48
C GLN A 956 27.09 -17.97 -23.60
N GLN A 957 26.67 -16.76 -23.19
CA GLN A 957 27.54 -15.58 -23.20
C GLN A 957 28.73 -15.74 -22.25
N MET A 958 28.50 -16.24 -21.03
CA MET A 958 29.56 -16.48 -20.05
C MET A 958 30.57 -17.57 -20.46
N ASP A 959 30.21 -18.44 -21.39
CA ASP A 959 31.10 -19.48 -21.94
C ASP A 959 32.01 -18.94 -23.06
N ILE A 960 31.56 -17.91 -23.77
CA ILE A 960 32.30 -17.31 -24.89
C ILE A 960 32.97 -15.97 -24.53
N ASP A 961 32.58 -15.34 -23.41
CA ASP A 961 33.08 -14.05 -22.94
C ASP A 961 33.33 -14.06 -21.41
N PRO A 962 34.60 -14.12 -20.96
CA PRO A 962 34.92 -14.05 -19.54
C PRO A 962 34.55 -12.73 -18.86
N GLU A 963 34.62 -11.59 -19.55
CA GLU A 963 34.24 -10.30 -18.98
C GLU A 963 32.73 -10.25 -18.73
N PHE A 964 31.93 -10.91 -19.59
CA PHE A 964 30.49 -11.00 -19.41
C PHE A 964 30.12 -11.67 -18.08
N ARG A 965 30.85 -12.73 -17.70
CA ARG A 965 30.66 -13.40 -16.39
C ARG A 965 30.89 -12.45 -15.22
N GLU A 966 31.89 -11.58 -15.29
CA GLU A 966 32.14 -10.58 -14.27
C GLU A 966 30.97 -9.58 -14.16
N ARG A 967 30.46 -9.08 -15.30
CA ARG A 967 29.32 -8.15 -15.33
C ARG A 967 28.05 -8.81 -14.83
N TYR A 968 27.79 -10.06 -15.22
CA TYR A 968 26.68 -10.85 -14.70
C TYR A 968 26.73 -10.97 -13.17
N GLN A 969 27.91 -11.26 -12.60
CA GLN A 969 28.06 -11.31 -11.14
C GLN A 969 27.83 -9.94 -10.48
N GLN A 970 28.40 -8.87 -11.05
CA GLN A 970 28.21 -7.50 -10.55
C GLN A 970 26.74 -7.06 -10.59
N GLY A 971 26.01 -7.44 -11.64
CA GLY A 971 24.58 -7.19 -11.77
C GLY A 971 23.79 -7.86 -10.63
N TRP A 972 24.06 -9.13 -10.36
CA TRP A 972 23.47 -9.85 -9.23
C TRP A 972 23.83 -9.24 -7.88
N ASP A 973 25.08 -8.81 -7.68
CA ASP A 973 25.52 -8.20 -6.42
C ASP A 973 24.77 -6.87 -6.16
N LYS A 974 24.66 -6.01 -7.19
CA LYS A 974 23.90 -4.74 -7.11
C LYS A 974 22.40 -4.99 -6.88
N LEU A 975 21.85 -5.99 -7.56
CA LEU A 975 20.45 -6.38 -7.44
C LEU A 975 20.10 -6.86 -6.03
N MET A 976 20.92 -7.76 -5.47
CA MET A 976 20.69 -8.28 -4.11
C MET A 976 20.94 -7.22 -3.04
N ALA A 977 21.86 -6.29 -3.26
CA ALA A 977 22.03 -5.13 -2.37
C ALA A 977 20.81 -4.20 -2.39
N ALA A 978 20.16 -4.02 -3.54
CA ALA A 978 18.91 -3.28 -3.63
C ALA A 978 17.76 -4.01 -2.92
N TYR A 979 17.59 -5.30 -3.21
CA TYR A 979 16.58 -6.13 -2.54
C TYR A 979 16.73 -6.13 -1.02
N ALA A 980 17.95 -6.18 -0.49
CA ALA A 980 18.19 -6.14 0.96
C ALA A 980 17.60 -4.88 1.63
N ARG A 981 17.51 -3.74 0.93
CA ARG A 981 16.89 -2.51 1.43
C ARG A 981 15.37 -2.53 1.34
N GLU A 982 14.83 -3.23 0.35
CA GLU A 982 13.40 -3.30 0.03
C GLU A 982 12.72 -4.56 0.58
N GLN A 983 13.47 -5.50 1.16
CA GLN A 983 12.99 -6.81 1.64
C GLN A 983 11.68 -6.73 2.45
N PRO A 984 11.50 -5.77 3.40
CA PRO A 984 10.25 -5.69 4.17
C PRO A 984 9.00 -5.40 3.33
N LEU A 985 9.15 -4.86 2.12
CA LEU A 985 8.04 -4.58 1.19
C LEU A 985 7.57 -5.83 0.43
N HIS A 986 8.38 -6.90 0.45
CA HIS A 986 8.19 -8.11 -0.35
C HIS A 986 7.94 -9.36 0.50
N VAL A 987 7.82 -9.19 1.82
CA VAL A 987 7.50 -10.24 2.78
C VAL A 987 6.22 -9.83 3.49
N HIS A 988 5.10 -10.39 3.04
CA HIS A 988 3.77 -9.94 3.44
C HIS A 988 3.31 -10.53 4.77
N ARG A 989 4.01 -11.57 5.27
CA ARG A 989 3.78 -12.22 6.56
C ARG A 989 5.06 -12.84 7.14
N PRO A 990 5.23 -12.92 8.47
CA PRO A 990 6.38 -13.62 9.07
C PRO A 990 6.43 -15.09 8.64
N ILE A 991 7.58 -15.53 8.14
CA ILE A 991 7.81 -16.93 7.73
C ILE A 991 7.68 -17.89 8.92
N ALA A 992 8.09 -17.45 10.12
CA ALA A 992 7.96 -18.21 11.36
C ALA A 992 6.52 -18.43 11.83
N ALA A 993 5.53 -17.72 11.27
CA ALA A 993 4.11 -17.85 11.64
C ALA A 993 3.34 -18.90 10.80
N ILE A 994 4.02 -19.61 9.89
CA ILE A 994 3.42 -20.67 9.07
C ILE A 994 3.57 -22.00 9.79
N ASP A 995 2.51 -22.47 10.43
CA ASP A 995 2.47 -23.77 11.08
C ASP A 995 2.60 -24.92 10.06
N PRO A 996 3.70 -25.69 10.06
CA PRO A 996 3.91 -26.81 9.13
C PRO A 996 2.92 -27.96 9.34
N THR A 997 2.18 -27.97 10.47
CA THR A 997 1.26 -29.07 10.82
C THR A 997 -0.16 -28.93 10.26
N SER A 998 -0.53 -27.77 9.71
CA SER A 998 -1.90 -27.51 9.23
C SER A 998 -2.31 -28.29 7.96
N VAL A 999 -1.37 -28.68 7.09
CA VAL A 999 -1.65 -29.46 5.87
C VAL A 999 -1.67 -30.97 6.12
N VAL A 1000 -0.89 -31.45 7.11
CA VAL A 1000 -0.88 -32.87 7.50
C VAL A 1000 -2.24 -33.30 8.09
N GLN A 1001 -2.97 -32.38 8.73
CA GLN A 1001 -4.31 -32.63 9.23
C GLN A 1001 -5.37 -32.73 8.12
N GLN A 1002 -5.23 -32.00 7.00
CA GLN A 1002 -6.19 -32.05 5.89
C GLN A 1002 -6.01 -33.26 4.96
N VAL A 1003 -4.79 -33.77 4.81
CA VAL A 1003 -4.54 -35.04 4.08
C VAL A 1003 -4.94 -36.26 4.93
N ALA A 1004 -4.71 -36.20 6.24
CA ALA A 1004 -5.13 -37.26 7.16
C ALA A 1004 -6.67 -37.39 7.26
N ALA A 1005 -7.43 -36.31 7.08
CA ALA A 1005 -8.89 -36.33 7.08
C ALA A 1005 -9.47 -37.06 5.84
N LYS A 1006 -8.77 -37.04 4.69
CA LYS A 1006 -9.18 -37.76 3.48
C LYS A 1006 -8.79 -39.23 3.49
N GLU A 1007 -7.64 -39.59 4.10
CA GLU A 1007 -7.20 -41.00 4.18
C GLU A 1007 -7.82 -41.76 5.36
N ALA A 1008 -8.26 -41.08 6.42
CA ALA A 1008 -8.96 -41.71 7.55
C ALA A 1008 -10.33 -42.30 7.18
N MET A 1009 -10.94 -41.88 6.06
CA MET A 1009 -12.16 -42.49 5.52
C MET A 1009 -11.91 -43.82 4.78
N ALA A 1010 -10.65 -44.15 4.44
CA ALA A 1010 -10.32 -45.32 3.62
C ALA A 1010 -9.78 -46.52 4.42
N ILE A 1011 -9.47 -46.38 5.71
CA ILE A 1011 -8.83 -47.45 6.51
C ILE A 1011 -9.76 -47.88 7.67
N ARG A 1012 -10.97 -48.34 7.30
CA ARG A 1012 -11.82 -49.19 8.15
C ARG A 1012 -11.77 -50.61 7.60
N ASP A 1013 -10.61 -51.26 7.67
CA ASP A 1013 -10.52 -52.72 7.70
C ASP A 1013 -9.07 -53.17 7.77
N THR A 1014 -8.59 -53.52 8.97
CA THR A 1014 -7.65 -54.64 9.19
C THR A 1014 -7.42 -54.85 10.69
N LYS A 1015 -7.99 -55.95 11.20
CA LYS A 1015 -7.71 -56.49 12.54
C LYS A 1015 -6.29 -57.08 12.59
N LEU A 1016 -5.43 -56.59 13.50
CA LEU A 1016 -4.27 -57.35 13.98
C LEU A 1016 -4.40 -57.52 15.52
N THR A 1017 -4.26 -58.75 15.99
CA THR A 1017 -4.61 -59.23 17.34
C THR A 1017 -3.75 -58.67 18.47
N SER A 1018 -4.40 -58.15 19.52
CA SER A 1018 -3.90 -57.39 20.67
C SER A 1018 -3.00 -58.14 21.67
N ALA A 1019 -2.96 -59.48 21.66
CA ALA A 1019 -2.30 -60.27 22.69
C ALA A 1019 -0.76 -60.16 22.69
N LYS A 1020 -0.11 -60.17 21.52
CA LYS A 1020 1.37 -60.12 21.42
C LYS A 1020 1.99 -58.76 21.75
N ALA A 1021 1.21 -57.68 21.65
CA ALA A 1021 1.66 -56.33 21.98
C ALA A 1021 1.63 -56.07 23.49
N ALA A 1022 0.63 -56.63 24.19
CA ALA A 1022 0.51 -56.54 25.65
C ALA A 1022 1.65 -57.29 26.37
N ASP A 1023 1.96 -58.51 25.95
CA ASP A 1023 3.05 -59.32 26.56
C ASP A 1023 4.41 -58.61 26.46
N ARG A 1024 4.68 -57.93 25.34
CA ARG A 1024 5.91 -57.15 25.14
C ARG A 1024 5.97 -55.86 25.97
N LEU A 1025 4.83 -55.22 26.21
CA LEU A 1025 4.77 -54.00 27.01
C LEU A 1025 5.02 -54.29 28.49
N VAL A 1026 4.51 -55.42 29.00
CA VAL A 1026 4.75 -55.89 30.36
C VAL A 1026 6.24 -56.20 30.59
N ASP A 1027 6.89 -56.85 29.63
CA ASP A 1027 8.34 -57.13 29.70
C ASP A 1027 9.19 -55.85 29.73
N ILE A 1028 8.83 -54.85 28.92
CA ILE A 1028 9.52 -53.54 28.89
C ILE A 1028 9.30 -52.77 30.20
N LEU A 1029 8.09 -52.80 30.76
CA LEU A 1029 7.77 -52.13 32.02
C LEU A 1029 8.47 -52.77 33.22
N ASN A 1030 8.54 -54.11 33.26
CA ASN A 1030 9.28 -54.82 34.30
C ASN A 1030 10.79 -54.56 34.24
N LYS A 1031 11.35 -54.47 33.02
CA LYS A 1031 12.76 -54.13 32.81
C LYS A 1031 13.07 -52.68 33.20
N ALA A 1032 12.18 -51.74 32.86
CA ALA A 1032 12.26 -50.33 33.27
C ALA A 1032 12.18 -50.17 34.80
N ALA A 1033 11.31 -50.92 35.47
CA ALA A 1033 11.19 -50.90 36.93
C ALA A 1033 12.47 -51.40 37.63
N THR A 1034 13.10 -52.43 37.07
CA THR A 1034 14.35 -53.01 37.60
C THR A 1034 15.52 -52.04 37.45
N GLU A 1035 15.68 -51.42 36.27
CA GLU A 1035 16.75 -50.44 36.02
C GLU A 1035 16.53 -49.12 36.79
N TYR A 1036 15.28 -48.68 36.97
CA TYR A 1036 14.96 -47.49 37.78
C TYR A 1036 15.25 -47.71 39.29
N SER A 1037 15.02 -48.93 39.78
CA SER A 1037 15.40 -49.37 41.14
C SER A 1037 16.93 -49.35 41.35
N GLU A 1038 17.68 -49.80 40.35
CA GLU A 1038 19.15 -49.82 40.39
C GLU A 1038 19.77 -48.41 40.26
N HIS A 1039 19.15 -47.52 39.48
CA HIS A 1039 19.66 -46.16 39.30
C HIS A 1039 19.51 -45.27 40.55
N ILE A 1040 18.56 -45.59 41.43
CA ILE A 1040 18.29 -44.85 42.69
C ILE A 1040 19.19 -45.31 43.85
N THR A 1041 19.80 -46.48 43.77
CA THR A 1041 20.68 -47.00 44.84
C THR A 1041 22.12 -46.48 44.79
N GLN A 1042 22.54 -45.72 43.76
CA GLN A 1042 23.94 -45.31 43.56
C GLN A 1042 24.26 -43.82 43.77
N THR A 1043 23.33 -42.97 44.23
CA THR A 1043 23.63 -41.55 44.50
C THR A 1043 23.18 -41.11 45.90
N SER A 1044 24.16 -40.92 46.78
CA SER A 1044 24.10 -40.36 48.14
C SER A 1044 24.66 -38.92 48.13
N PRO A 1045 24.43 -38.01 49.12
CA PRO A 1045 23.42 -37.91 50.18
C PRO A 1045 22.78 -36.48 50.25
N ILE A 1046 21.54 -36.30 49.81
CA ILE A 1046 20.62 -35.33 50.43
C ILE A 1046 19.36 -36.08 50.86
N ARG A 1047 19.57 -37.13 51.66
CA ARG A 1047 18.54 -37.80 52.45
C ARG A 1047 18.49 -37.12 53.81
N ASN A 1048 17.58 -36.15 53.99
CA ASN A 1048 16.92 -35.89 55.29
C ASN A 1048 15.89 -34.73 55.32
N ARG A 1049 15.27 -34.32 54.20
CA ARG A 1049 14.22 -33.28 54.30
C ARG A 1049 12.85 -33.51 53.68
N ILE A 1050 12.57 -34.63 53.02
CA ILE A 1050 11.19 -34.88 52.56
C ILE A 1050 10.85 -36.36 52.69
N GLY A 1051 10.40 -36.76 53.88
CA GLY A 1051 9.88 -38.09 54.20
C GLY A 1051 8.47 -38.37 53.67
N ILE A 1052 8.03 -37.70 52.60
CA ILE A 1052 6.65 -37.84 52.05
C ILE A 1052 6.64 -38.27 50.56
N ILE A 1053 7.77 -38.25 49.84
CA ILE A 1053 7.76 -38.46 48.38
C ILE A 1053 7.96 -39.92 47.94
N HIS A 1054 8.37 -40.83 48.83
CA HIS A 1054 8.74 -42.20 48.40
C HIS A 1054 7.57 -43.16 48.14
N THR A 1055 6.35 -42.87 48.59
CA THR A 1055 5.21 -43.79 48.45
C THR A 1055 4.49 -43.72 47.09
N HIS A 1056 4.73 -42.68 46.27
CA HIS A 1056 3.93 -42.45 45.06
C HIS A 1056 4.54 -43.07 43.78
N GLY A 1057 5.85 -43.27 43.71
CA GLY A 1057 6.54 -43.80 42.51
C GLY A 1057 6.38 -45.30 42.31
N GLU A 1058 6.68 -46.10 43.35
CA GLU A 1058 6.52 -47.56 43.30
C GLU A 1058 5.04 -47.95 43.15
N ALA A 1059 4.14 -47.28 43.88
CA ALA A 1059 2.71 -47.50 43.78
C ALA A 1059 2.10 -47.07 42.43
N GLY A 1060 2.77 -46.19 41.67
CA GLY A 1060 2.36 -45.79 40.32
C GLY A 1060 2.75 -46.82 39.26
N ILE A 1061 3.94 -47.42 39.38
CA ILE A 1061 4.41 -48.49 38.50
C ILE A 1061 3.62 -49.78 38.74
N GLU A 1062 3.39 -50.15 40.01
CA GLU A 1062 2.60 -51.34 40.36
C GLU A 1062 1.13 -51.21 39.91
N ARG A 1063 0.56 -49.99 39.95
CA ARG A 1063 -0.77 -49.70 39.38
C ARG A 1063 -0.79 -49.74 37.86
N ALA A 1064 0.25 -49.27 37.18
CA ALA A 1064 0.37 -49.34 35.72
C ALA A 1064 0.51 -50.78 35.23
N ILE A 1065 1.28 -51.63 35.93
CA ILE A 1065 1.40 -53.06 35.62
C ILE A 1065 0.05 -53.78 35.81
N ASN A 1066 -0.65 -53.52 36.92
CA ASN A 1066 -1.98 -54.08 37.16
C ASN A 1066 -3.03 -53.64 36.12
N LEU A 1067 -2.99 -52.38 35.66
CA LEU A 1067 -3.88 -51.86 34.62
C LEU A 1067 -3.61 -52.48 33.24
N VAL A 1068 -2.35 -52.76 32.90
CA VAL A 1068 -1.97 -53.45 31.65
C VAL A 1068 -2.35 -54.94 31.70
N GLU A 1069 -2.21 -55.60 32.85
CA GLU A 1069 -2.74 -56.95 33.08
C GLU A 1069 -4.28 -56.99 32.99
N GLN A 1070 -4.99 -55.95 33.44
CA GLN A 1070 -6.45 -55.83 33.28
C GLN A 1070 -6.86 -55.62 31.81
N ALA A 1071 -6.07 -54.85 31.05
CA ALA A 1071 -6.27 -54.64 29.61
C ALA A 1071 -6.14 -55.92 28.77
N ARG A 1072 -5.39 -56.91 29.29
CA ARG A 1072 -5.16 -58.22 28.70
C ARG A 1072 -6.45 -59.01 28.46
N THR A 1073 -7.49 -58.73 29.26
CA THR A 1073 -8.79 -59.43 29.19
C THR A 1073 -9.90 -58.68 28.43
N GLU A 1074 -9.78 -57.35 28.21
CA GLU A 1074 -10.91 -56.53 27.71
C GLU A 1074 -10.72 -55.87 26.33
N SER A 1075 -9.61 -56.13 25.63
CA SER A 1075 -9.44 -55.77 24.20
C SER A 1075 -9.50 -54.28 23.82
N THR A 1076 -9.17 -53.34 24.72
CA THR A 1076 -8.98 -51.92 24.36
C THR A 1076 -7.70 -51.32 24.96
N LEU A 1077 -6.62 -51.32 24.18
CA LEU A 1077 -5.30 -50.75 24.55
C LEU A 1077 -5.32 -49.21 24.67
N GLY A 1078 -6.25 -48.54 23.99
CA GLY A 1078 -6.32 -47.07 23.92
C GLY A 1078 -6.71 -46.39 25.24
N GLY A 1079 -7.70 -46.93 25.95
CA GLY A 1079 -8.12 -46.36 27.25
C GLY A 1079 -7.07 -46.52 28.35
N VAL A 1080 -6.25 -47.57 28.27
CA VAL A 1080 -5.23 -47.89 29.27
C VAL A 1080 -4.05 -46.93 29.17
N MET A 1081 -3.62 -46.56 27.97
CA MET A 1081 -2.55 -45.57 27.77
C MET A 1081 -2.97 -44.18 28.26
N GLN A 1082 -4.24 -43.83 28.10
CA GLN A 1082 -4.80 -42.56 28.58
C GLN A 1082 -4.89 -42.50 30.12
N GLN A 1083 -5.23 -43.63 30.76
CA GLN A 1083 -5.27 -43.71 32.23
C GLN A 1083 -3.86 -43.75 32.86
N ILE A 1084 -2.89 -44.41 32.22
CA ILE A 1084 -1.48 -44.36 32.63
C ILE A 1084 -0.98 -42.92 32.56
N HIS A 1085 -1.29 -42.18 31.48
CA HIS A 1085 -0.93 -40.78 31.34
C HIS A 1085 -1.49 -39.90 32.48
N LEU A 1086 -2.77 -40.04 32.82
CA LEU A 1086 -3.41 -39.31 33.92
C LEU A 1086 -2.78 -39.58 35.30
N ASN A 1087 -2.34 -40.82 35.54
CA ASN A 1087 -1.72 -41.18 36.82
C ASN A 1087 -0.27 -40.65 36.97
N PHE A 1088 0.40 -40.27 35.88
CA PHE A 1088 1.78 -39.72 35.91
C PHE A 1088 1.86 -38.20 35.66
N SER A 1089 0.75 -37.54 35.29
CA SER A 1089 0.70 -36.09 35.04
C SER A 1089 0.65 -35.22 36.30
N GLU A 1090 0.36 -35.78 37.48
CA GLU A 1090 0.30 -35.03 38.75
C GLU A 1090 1.68 -34.65 39.33
N SER A 1091 2.79 -35.11 38.75
CA SER A 1091 4.16 -34.86 39.23
C SER A 1091 5.07 -34.33 38.12
N LYS A 1092 4.85 -33.06 37.71
CA LYS A 1092 5.42 -32.44 36.50
C LYS A 1092 6.94 -32.56 36.30
N ALA A 1093 7.74 -32.77 37.36
CA ALA A 1093 9.20 -32.69 37.26
C ALA A 1093 9.94 -34.03 37.07
N LYS A 1094 9.29 -35.19 37.22
CA LYS A 1094 9.95 -36.50 37.03
C LYS A 1094 9.31 -37.43 35.99
N SER A 1095 8.14 -37.09 35.45
CA SER A 1095 7.47 -37.82 34.38
C SER A 1095 8.28 -37.85 33.08
N TYR A 1096 9.04 -36.79 32.80
CA TYR A 1096 9.86 -36.66 31.58
C TYR A 1096 10.96 -37.72 31.45
N SER A 1097 11.65 -38.05 32.55
CA SER A 1097 12.74 -39.04 32.54
C SER A 1097 12.23 -40.45 32.27
N PHE A 1098 11.12 -40.84 32.90
CA PHE A 1098 10.53 -42.17 32.72
C PHE A 1098 9.86 -42.32 31.34
N ILE A 1099 9.17 -41.28 30.86
CA ILE A 1099 8.54 -41.27 29.53
C ILE A 1099 9.61 -41.28 28.42
N SER A 1100 10.67 -40.47 28.52
CA SER A 1100 11.79 -40.52 27.57
C SER A 1100 12.52 -41.86 27.57
N PHE A 1101 12.69 -42.50 28.73
CA PHE A 1101 13.28 -43.83 28.82
C PHE A 1101 12.39 -44.89 28.14
N LEU A 1102 11.08 -44.89 28.43
CA LEU A 1102 10.09 -45.74 27.74
C LEU A 1102 10.13 -45.53 26.22
N PHE A 1103 10.24 -44.27 25.78
CA PHE A 1103 10.33 -43.88 24.38
C PHE A 1103 11.56 -44.46 23.69
N ASN A 1104 12.71 -44.47 24.38
CA ASN A 1104 13.96 -44.99 23.86
C ASN A 1104 13.98 -46.53 23.80
N GLU A 1105 13.43 -47.23 24.79
CA GLU A 1105 13.32 -48.70 24.72
C GLU A 1105 12.29 -49.18 23.69
N LEU A 1106 11.18 -48.46 23.52
CA LEU A 1106 10.21 -48.76 22.46
C LEU A 1106 10.77 -48.50 21.05
N LYS A 1107 11.65 -47.50 20.88
CA LYS A 1107 12.38 -47.26 19.61
C LYS A 1107 13.35 -48.38 19.23
N LYS A 1108 13.96 -49.05 20.23
CA LYS A 1108 14.95 -50.11 19.99
C LYS A 1108 14.34 -51.42 19.50
N THR A 1109 13.03 -51.62 19.69
CA THR A 1109 12.34 -52.83 19.22
C THR A 1109 11.71 -52.58 17.85
N GLN A 1110 12.45 -52.96 16.79
CA GLN A 1110 12.18 -52.72 15.36
C GLN A 1110 10.86 -53.28 14.76
N ASN A 1111 9.85 -53.63 15.57
CA ASN A 1111 8.59 -54.17 15.05
C ASN A 1111 7.37 -53.86 15.93
N SER A 1112 7.12 -52.57 16.18
CA SER A 1112 5.95 -52.11 16.91
C SER A 1112 5.13 -51.17 16.02
N SER A 1113 3.93 -51.66 15.67
CA SER A 1113 2.95 -51.13 14.73
C SER A 1113 2.65 -49.62 14.87
N HIS A 1114 2.50 -48.97 13.70
CA HIS A 1114 2.25 -47.54 13.47
C HIS A 1114 1.21 -46.87 14.39
N LEU A 1115 0.26 -47.64 14.94
CA LEU A 1115 -0.81 -47.13 15.80
C LEU A 1115 -0.31 -46.64 17.18
N LEU A 1116 0.71 -47.29 17.77
CA LEU A 1116 1.24 -46.90 19.10
C LEU A 1116 2.04 -45.59 19.04
N ILE A 1117 2.80 -45.38 17.95
CA ILE A 1117 3.52 -44.13 17.69
C ILE A 1117 2.53 -42.98 17.41
N LYS A 1118 1.40 -43.28 16.77
CA LYS A 1118 0.36 -42.30 16.43
C LYS A 1118 -0.42 -41.83 17.66
N ILE A 1119 -0.78 -42.73 18.57
CA ILE A 1119 -1.43 -42.38 19.86
C ILE A 1119 -0.49 -41.57 20.75
N MET A 1120 0.80 -41.94 20.81
CA MET A 1120 1.77 -41.21 21.65
C MET A 1120 2.13 -39.82 21.12
N ARG A 1121 2.14 -39.59 19.79
CA ARG A 1121 2.31 -38.25 19.21
C ARG A 1121 1.14 -37.32 19.52
N GLN A 1122 -0.08 -37.84 19.61
CA GLN A 1122 -1.25 -37.05 20.01
C GLN A 1122 -1.19 -36.61 21.48
N THR A 1123 -0.55 -37.40 22.36
CA THR A 1123 -0.41 -37.01 23.77
C THR A 1123 0.70 -35.98 23.99
N THR A 1124 1.68 -35.89 23.08
CA THR A 1124 2.75 -34.88 23.16
C THR A 1124 2.33 -33.51 22.65
N SER A 1125 1.25 -33.38 21.87
CA SER A 1125 0.71 -32.08 21.45
C SER A 1125 -0.26 -31.46 22.46
N CYS A 1126 -0.49 -32.12 23.60
CA CYS A 1126 -1.27 -31.59 24.73
C CYS A 1126 -0.39 -31.27 25.97
N ILE A 1127 0.93 -31.36 25.84
CA ILE A 1127 1.93 -30.87 26.80
C ILE A 1127 2.63 -29.69 26.12
#